data_AF-A0A391PLZ4-F1
#
_entry.id   AF-A0A391PLZ4-F1
#
_cell.length_a   1.000
_cell.length_b   1.000
_cell.length_c   1.000
_cell.angle_alpha   90.00
_cell.angle_beta   90.00
_cell.angle_gamma   90.00
#
_symmetry.space_group_name_H-M   'P 1'
#
loop_
_entity.id
_entity.type
_entity.pdbx_description
1 polymer ?
#
loop_
_entity_poly.entity_id
_entity_poly.type
_entity_poly.pdbx_seq_one_letter_code
_entity_poly.pdbx_strand_id
1 'polypeptide(L)'
;MFDTGTGAARRNFLEHTMHVSVFLRHSGALVVYAVVLVSAPRISVAGVVFAGLAGAWSLYRLLTRSATPRIIAIDYAVTLAACLVLPVAAADDQVCPSTCAPITIAGTAIASFTVFEPLLNIAMTAGVVAALAAGAAGAASVDGVHDPGQWVNVYYFALLWVAATLIRVLTVRVAEKVDVARAERLAIELRQKVNAAVRDYDREQMRLLHDTVASTLLMVGTGTALSPARVAAQARRDLRVFTETTQAPVPPADLVAALRDHATHTTTPVSYAGVTAMWVDGATAATIAAAAREALTNVDRHSGATAVTITVHPGRIQITDDGCGFDLTRPTRGHGIADSIVARMQQLGGVAEIITQPGHGTSVELLWSTAASANPAAAPDPERLIERAHMVFGLALVAYALVNLLVTVPASVSFAAYPQLQRALILVTTIATLAAIPRVMGRTNPRARFGIVVLMIVALVQSLSMPIYDLDPQLQWAGGAIGWCVLPLLLSVRLRYAVGVLVWCWVVPAIYAIIRNPSAHTIVDLGYDTASVLVAQLCALVVADMIRRSAAAASAETESHMRLIAAAHIADAVQEEYDRRYADLAATIQPLLSTLADGEPVDAETRSRAQLEYQRLRTLFDQSSSFEHVLLRELRPRVDAAQNRGIAVSVDVQGTLPAMDVPTARRLARLVHQVLHAAAAPARITVTAETAAVELSVMCHRARHSELPTKSSVGDEDEFDLTTLDDTVWITVRHPLPERPTEHVRAGQST
;
A
#
# COMPACT_ATOMS: atom_id res chain seq x y z
N MET A 1 -14.07 14.46 -7.04
CA MET A 1 -14.73 13.25 -7.58
C MET A 1 -13.62 12.37 -8.12
N PHE A 2 -13.31 11.32 -7.37
CA PHE A 2 -12.12 10.50 -7.58
C PHE A 2 -12.31 9.61 -8.81
N ASP A 3 -11.56 9.86 -9.89
CA ASP A 3 -11.24 8.80 -10.85
C ASP A 3 -10.11 7.96 -10.22
N THR A 4 -10.44 7.31 -9.10
CA THR A 4 -9.58 6.25 -8.58
C THR A 4 -9.47 5.24 -9.71
N GLY A 5 -8.25 4.81 -10.02
CA GLY A 5 -7.93 3.77 -11.01
C GLY A 5 -8.56 2.39 -10.74
N THR A 6 -9.72 2.35 -10.10
CA THR A 6 -10.67 1.24 -10.03
C THR A 6 -10.83 0.62 -11.42
N GLY A 7 -10.33 -0.61 -11.53
CA GLY A 7 -10.37 -1.38 -12.76
C GLY A 7 -9.16 -1.21 -13.68
N ALA A 8 -8.09 -0.48 -13.33
CA ALA A 8 -6.86 -0.47 -14.11
C ALA A 8 -6.22 -1.87 -14.17
N ALA A 9 -6.15 -2.59 -13.04
CA ALA A 9 -5.65 -3.96 -13.01
C ALA A 9 -6.58 -4.91 -13.78
N ARG A 10 -7.90 -4.75 -13.63
CA ARG A 10 -8.89 -5.51 -14.41
C ARG A 10 -8.76 -5.28 -15.91
N ARG A 11 -8.64 -4.02 -16.37
CA ARG A 11 -8.47 -3.66 -17.79
C ARG A 11 -7.17 -4.24 -18.35
N ASN A 12 -6.06 -4.03 -17.65
CA ASN A 12 -4.75 -4.53 -18.05
C ASN A 12 -4.73 -6.06 -18.13
N PHE A 13 -5.36 -6.75 -17.16
CA PHE A 13 -5.54 -8.19 -17.18
C PHE A 13 -6.39 -8.66 -18.37
N LEU A 14 -7.52 -8.00 -18.65
CA LEU A 14 -8.40 -8.37 -19.77
C LEU A 14 -7.72 -8.19 -21.13
N GLU A 15 -6.98 -7.09 -21.32
CA GLU A 15 -6.24 -6.80 -22.56
C GLU A 15 -5.14 -7.85 -22.81
N HIS A 16 -4.38 -8.17 -21.78
CA HIS A 16 -3.35 -9.20 -21.85
C HIS A 16 -3.93 -10.61 -22.07
N THR A 17 -5.02 -10.95 -21.39
CA THR A 17 -5.70 -12.24 -21.57
C THR A 17 -6.27 -12.34 -22.99
N MET A 18 -6.71 -11.23 -23.58
CA MET A 18 -7.16 -11.20 -24.97
C MET A 18 -6.04 -11.57 -25.96
N HIS A 19 -4.82 -11.05 -25.76
CA HIS A 19 -3.66 -11.43 -26.58
C HIS A 19 -3.32 -12.92 -26.44
N VAL A 20 -3.35 -13.46 -25.22
CA VAL A 20 -3.14 -14.90 -24.98
C VAL A 20 -4.23 -15.74 -25.65
N SER A 21 -5.48 -15.30 -25.62
CA SER A 21 -6.59 -15.99 -26.29
C SER A 21 -6.46 -16.01 -27.82
N VAL A 22 -6.04 -14.91 -28.43
CA VAL A 22 -5.76 -14.85 -29.87
C VAL A 22 -4.60 -15.78 -30.21
N PHE A 23 -3.54 -15.78 -29.40
CA PHE A 23 -2.41 -16.68 -29.57
C PHE A 23 -2.84 -18.16 -29.47
N LEU A 24 -3.55 -18.54 -28.41
CA LEU A 24 -4.06 -19.90 -28.19
C LEU A 24 -4.87 -20.40 -29.37
N ARG A 25 -5.84 -19.60 -29.83
CA ARG A 25 -6.74 -19.96 -30.93
C ARG A 25 -5.99 -20.18 -32.24
N HIS A 26 -5.17 -19.22 -32.65
CA HIS A 26 -4.55 -19.26 -33.97
C HIS A 26 -3.28 -20.10 -34.03
N SER A 27 -2.55 -20.28 -32.94
CA SER A 27 -1.41 -21.22 -32.92
C SER A 27 -1.88 -22.66 -32.99
N GLY A 28 -2.91 -23.04 -32.21
CA GLY A 28 -3.55 -24.35 -32.31
C GLY A 28 -4.14 -24.58 -33.72
N ALA A 29 -4.95 -23.64 -34.21
CA ALA A 29 -5.56 -23.76 -35.54
C ALA A 29 -4.52 -23.83 -36.67
N LEU A 30 -3.43 -23.05 -36.61
CA LEU A 30 -2.37 -23.08 -37.62
C LEU A 30 -1.68 -24.46 -37.68
N VAL A 31 -1.40 -25.08 -36.54
CA VAL A 31 -0.85 -26.44 -36.50
C VAL A 31 -1.83 -27.43 -37.12
N VAL A 32 -3.13 -27.34 -36.79
CA VAL A 32 -4.17 -28.19 -37.39
C VAL A 32 -4.22 -28.02 -38.90
N TYR A 33 -4.27 -26.78 -39.42
CA TYR A 33 -4.31 -26.55 -40.86
C TYR A 33 -3.03 -27.03 -41.57
N ALA A 34 -1.86 -26.88 -40.94
CA ALA A 34 -0.62 -27.41 -41.48
C ALA A 34 -0.66 -28.95 -41.57
N VAL A 35 -1.17 -29.63 -40.55
CA VAL A 35 -1.34 -31.10 -40.55
C VAL A 35 -2.32 -31.53 -41.65
N VAL A 36 -3.47 -30.86 -41.76
CA VAL A 36 -4.48 -31.10 -42.81
C VAL A 36 -3.88 -30.92 -44.22
N LEU A 37 -3.03 -29.92 -44.43
CA LEU A 37 -2.35 -29.69 -45.72
C LEU A 37 -1.27 -30.73 -46.02
N VAL A 38 -0.59 -31.28 -45.01
CA VAL A 38 0.35 -32.40 -45.21
C VAL A 38 -0.41 -33.67 -45.62
N SER A 39 -1.65 -33.83 -45.15
CA SER A 39 -2.57 -34.89 -45.54
C SER A 39 -3.31 -34.62 -46.86
N ALA A 40 -2.95 -33.56 -47.61
CA ALA A 40 -3.63 -33.12 -48.85
C ALA A 40 -3.92 -34.21 -49.91
N PRO A 41 -3.11 -35.28 -50.09
CA PRO A 41 -3.44 -36.34 -51.04
C PRO A 41 -4.73 -37.12 -50.70
N ARG A 42 -5.29 -36.91 -49.50
CA ARG A 42 -6.39 -37.71 -48.93
C ARG A 42 -7.63 -36.87 -48.57
N ILE A 43 -7.62 -35.57 -48.88
CA ILE A 43 -8.70 -34.63 -48.57
C ILE A 43 -9.20 -34.00 -49.87
N SER A 44 -10.50 -33.68 -49.94
CA SER A 44 -11.07 -33.00 -51.10
C SER A 44 -10.35 -31.67 -51.43
N VAL A 45 -10.32 -31.29 -52.71
CA VAL A 45 -9.72 -30.03 -53.18
C VAL A 45 -10.30 -28.82 -52.44
N ALA A 46 -11.61 -28.84 -52.14
CA ALA A 46 -12.28 -27.82 -51.36
C ALA A 46 -11.73 -27.72 -49.92
N GLY A 47 -11.44 -28.86 -49.28
CA GLY A 47 -10.82 -28.90 -47.95
C GLY A 47 -9.39 -28.35 -47.94
N VAL A 48 -8.59 -28.67 -48.96
CA VAL A 48 -7.22 -28.15 -49.11
C VAL A 48 -7.22 -26.63 -49.29
N VAL A 49 -8.09 -26.12 -50.18
CA VAL A 49 -8.24 -24.67 -50.40
C VAL A 49 -8.69 -23.97 -49.12
N PHE A 50 -9.67 -24.53 -48.42
CA PHE A 50 -10.15 -23.99 -47.14
C PHE A 50 -9.04 -23.95 -46.09
N ALA A 51 -8.32 -25.06 -45.88
CA ALA A 51 -7.22 -25.15 -44.92
C ALA A 51 -6.08 -24.18 -45.24
N GLY A 52 -5.76 -23.98 -46.53
CA GLY A 52 -4.78 -22.99 -46.97
C GLY A 52 -5.19 -21.55 -46.62
N LEU A 53 -6.43 -21.17 -46.92
CA LEU A 53 -6.96 -19.83 -46.61
C LEU A 53 -7.09 -19.59 -45.10
N ALA A 54 -7.63 -20.56 -44.36
CA ALA A 54 -7.80 -20.47 -42.91
C ALA A 54 -6.46 -20.52 -42.16
N GLY A 55 -5.47 -21.25 -42.69
CA GLY A 55 -4.08 -21.24 -42.23
C GLY A 55 -3.41 -19.88 -42.45
N ALA A 56 -3.55 -19.30 -43.64
CA ALA A 56 -3.04 -17.96 -43.94
C ALA A 56 -3.70 -16.89 -43.04
N TRP A 57 -5.01 -17.00 -42.79
CA TRP A 57 -5.71 -16.14 -41.83
C TRP A 57 -5.13 -16.30 -40.42
N SER A 58 -4.92 -17.53 -39.95
CA SER A 58 -4.35 -17.78 -38.61
C SER A 58 -2.94 -17.22 -38.46
N LEU A 59 -2.10 -17.35 -39.50
CA LEU A 59 -0.77 -16.74 -39.52
C LEU A 59 -0.84 -15.21 -39.49
N TYR A 60 -1.71 -14.60 -40.31
CA TYR A 60 -1.96 -13.16 -40.29
C TYR A 60 -2.37 -12.66 -38.89
N ARG A 61 -3.19 -13.43 -38.18
CA ARG A 61 -3.63 -13.09 -36.82
C ARG A 61 -2.56 -13.20 -35.76
N LEU A 62 -1.64 -14.17 -35.88
CA LEU A 62 -0.49 -14.27 -34.98
C LEU A 62 0.50 -13.11 -35.17
N LEU A 63 0.61 -12.57 -36.39
CA LEU A 63 1.46 -11.43 -36.73
C LEU A 63 0.85 -10.08 -36.34
N THR A 64 -0.45 -9.88 -36.60
CA THR A 64 -1.10 -8.57 -36.39
C THR A 64 -1.71 -8.37 -35.01
N ARG A 65 -2.14 -9.46 -34.35
CA ARG A 65 -2.70 -9.48 -32.98
C ARG A 65 -3.84 -8.49 -32.69
N SER A 66 -4.49 -7.94 -33.72
CA SER A 66 -5.57 -6.98 -33.57
C SER A 66 -6.78 -7.63 -32.86
N ALA A 67 -7.39 -6.89 -31.93
CA ALA A 67 -8.54 -7.31 -31.13
C ALA A 67 -9.82 -6.50 -31.43
N THR A 68 -9.96 -5.95 -32.64
CA THR A 68 -11.19 -5.20 -32.99
C THR A 68 -12.40 -6.14 -33.13
N PRO A 69 -13.63 -5.68 -32.80
CA PRO A 69 -14.84 -6.52 -32.83
C PRO A 69 -15.10 -7.16 -34.20
N ARG A 70 -14.83 -6.45 -35.30
CA ARG A 70 -14.98 -6.96 -36.67
C ARG A 70 -14.07 -8.15 -36.94
N ILE A 71 -12.82 -8.03 -36.52
CA ILE A 71 -11.78 -9.03 -36.72
C ILE A 71 -12.07 -10.30 -35.86
N ILE A 72 -12.61 -10.13 -34.66
CA ILE A 72 -13.07 -11.24 -33.80
C ILE A 72 -14.28 -11.96 -34.43
N ALA A 73 -15.23 -11.23 -35.02
CA ALA A 73 -16.37 -11.83 -35.71
C ALA A 73 -15.91 -12.70 -36.90
N ILE A 74 -14.88 -12.25 -37.63
CA ILE A 74 -14.26 -13.05 -38.71
C ILE A 74 -13.62 -14.31 -38.14
N ASP A 75 -12.89 -14.25 -37.02
CA ASP A 75 -12.35 -15.46 -36.39
C ASP A 75 -13.43 -16.46 -36.05
N TYR A 76 -14.52 -15.98 -35.45
CA TYR A 76 -15.63 -16.82 -35.08
C TYR A 76 -16.24 -17.50 -36.30
N ALA A 77 -16.48 -16.74 -37.38
CA ALA A 77 -16.98 -17.29 -38.64
C ALA A 77 -16.02 -18.33 -39.25
N VAL A 78 -14.71 -18.08 -39.24
CA VAL A 78 -13.69 -19.04 -39.72
C VAL A 78 -13.69 -20.31 -38.86
N THR A 79 -13.82 -20.19 -37.54
CA THR A 79 -13.95 -21.34 -36.64
C THR A 79 -15.21 -22.16 -36.93
N LEU A 80 -16.37 -21.52 -37.07
CA LEU A 80 -17.62 -22.23 -37.41
C LEU A 80 -17.50 -22.93 -38.77
N ALA A 81 -16.94 -22.25 -39.77
CA ALA A 81 -16.71 -22.82 -41.09
C ALA A 81 -15.78 -24.03 -41.02
N ALA A 82 -14.71 -23.97 -40.22
CA ALA A 82 -13.81 -25.10 -40.02
C ALA A 82 -14.50 -26.30 -39.37
N CYS A 83 -15.35 -26.07 -38.37
CA CYS A 83 -16.13 -27.13 -37.73
C CYS A 83 -17.18 -27.77 -38.66
N LEU A 84 -17.66 -27.05 -39.69
CA LEU A 84 -18.61 -27.56 -40.68
C LEU A 84 -17.94 -28.24 -41.88
N VAL A 85 -16.88 -27.64 -42.42
CA VAL A 85 -16.27 -28.03 -43.69
C VAL A 85 -15.31 -29.21 -43.51
N LEU A 86 -14.47 -29.20 -42.46
CA LEU A 86 -13.45 -30.22 -42.28
C LEU A 86 -14.01 -31.65 -42.09
N PRO A 87 -15.07 -31.89 -41.29
CA PRO A 87 -15.65 -33.23 -41.18
C PRO A 87 -16.13 -33.79 -42.52
N VAL A 88 -16.78 -32.96 -43.34
CA VAL A 88 -17.33 -33.38 -44.65
C VAL A 88 -16.22 -33.55 -45.68
N ALA A 89 -15.22 -32.67 -45.67
CA ALA A 89 -14.11 -32.70 -46.63
C ALA A 89 -13.16 -33.89 -46.44
N ALA A 90 -13.19 -34.53 -45.28
CA ALA A 90 -12.36 -35.66 -44.87
C ALA A 90 -13.19 -36.94 -44.56
N ALA A 91 -14.41 -37.05 -45.11
CA ALA A 91 -15.26 -38.23 -44.89
C ALA A 91 -14.61 -39.53 -45.40
N ASP A 92 -14.01 -39.51 -46.60
CA ASP A 92 -13.41 -40.70 -47.24
C ASP A 92 -12.05 -41.16 -46.63
N ASP A 93 -11.46 -40.43 -45.67
CA ASP A 93 -10.10 -40.72 -45.16
C ASP A 93 -10.14 -41.57 -43.87
N GLN A 94 -9.74 -42.84 -43.99
CA GLN A 94 -9.57 -43.75 -42.84
C GLN A 94 -8.37 -43.38 -41.95
N VAL A 95 -7.47 -42.49 -42.39
CA VAL A 95 -6.23 -42.16 -41.68
C VAL A 95 -6.33 -40.91 -40.83
N CYS A 96 -7.35 -40.07 -41.05
CA CYS A 96 -7.65 -38.93 -40.21
C CYS A 96 -9.13 -39.03 -39.86
N PRO A 97 -9.50 -39.63 -38.71
CA PRO A 97 -10.89 -39.62 -38.28
C PRO A 97 -11.42 -38.19 -38.38
N SER A 98 -12.51 -38.01 -39.12
CA SER A 98 -13.10 -36.70 -39.46
C SER A 98 -13.42 -35.85 -38.21
N THR A 99 -13.35 -36.47 -37.03
CA THR A 99 -13.49 -35.93 -35.69
C THR A 99 -12.26 -35.13 -35.18
N CYS A 100 -11.01 -35.52 -35.43
CA CYS A 100 -9.84 -34.97 -34.69
C CYS A 100 -9.52 -33.48 -34.94
N ALA A 101 -9.48 -33.06 -36.21
CA ALA A 101 -9.17 -31.67 -36.59
C ALA A 101 -10.21 -30.64 -36.10
N PRO A 102 -11.53 -30.81 -36.38
CA PRO A 102 -12.53 -29.85 -35.96
C PRO A 102 -12.74 -29.83 -34.44
N ILE A 103 -12.48 -30.94 -33.72
CA ILE A 103 -12.48 -30.96 -32.25
C ILE A 103 -11.38 -30.06 -31.69
N THR A 104 -10.17 -30.17 -32.22
CA THR A 104 -9.02 -29.38 -31.76
C THR A 104 -9.24 -27.88 -31.99
N ILE A 105 -9.79 -27.52 -33.16
CA ILE A 105 -10.16 -26.13 -33.48
C ILE A 105 -11.28 -25.64 -32.54
N ALA A 106 -12.31 -26.45 -32.30
CA ALA A 106 -13.40 -26.11 -31.38
C ALA A 106 -12.89 -25.91 -29.94
N GLY A 107 -12.00 -26.79 -29.44
CA GLY A 107 -11.49 -26.75 -28.08
C GLY A 107 -10.66 -25.50 -27.81
N THR A 108 -9.71 -25.19 -28.70
CA THR A 108 -8.90 -23.97 -28.60
C THR A 108 -9.74 -22.70 -28.75
N ALA A 109 -10.77 -22.72 -29.60
CA ALA A 109 -11.72 -21.62 -29.73
C ALA A 109 -12.55 -21.41 -28.46
N ILE A 110 -13.19 -22.46 -27.93
CA ILE A 110 -14.01 -22.41 -26.70
C ILE A 110 -13.18 -21.90 -25.52
N ALA A 111 -11.96 -22.42 -25.32
CA ALA A 111 -11.05 -21.95 -24.28
C ALA A 111 -10.73 -20.45 -24.45
N SER A 112 -10.47 -20.00 -25.69
CA SER A 112 -10.16 -18.60 -25.98
C SER A 112 -11.35 -17.63 -25.80
N PHE A 113 -12.59 -18.09 -26.04
CA PHE A 113 -13.80 -17.28 -25.92
C PHE A 113 -14.22 -17.00 -24.48
N THR A 114 -13.62 -17.71 -23.51
CA THR A 114 -13.90 -17.46 -22.10
C THR A 114 -13.57 -16.05 -21.66
N VAL A 115 -12.69 -15.31 -22.37
CA VAL A 115 -12.37 -13.90 -22.09
C VAL A 115 -13.58 -12.97 -22.17
N PHE A 116 -14.54 -13.29 -23.05
CA PHE A 116 -15.74 -12.47 -23.26
C PHE A 116 -16.72 -12.51 -22.08
N GLU A 117 -17.74 -11.65 -22.12
CA GLU A 117 -18.80 -11.65 -21.12
C GLU A 117 -19.54 -13.00 -21.07
N PRO A 118 -20.09 -13.39 -19.90
CA PRO A 118 -20.65 -14.74 -19.72
C PRO A 118 -21.72 -15.13 -20.75
N LEU A 119 -22.63 -14.21 -21.08
CA LEU A 119 -23.70 -14.47 -22.06
C LEU A 119 -23.14 -14.66 -23.47
N LEU A 120 -22.20 -13.81 -23.89
CA LEU A 120 -21.55 -13.91 -25.19
C LEU A 120 -20.70 -15.19 -25.29
N ASN A 121 -19.97 -15.54 -24.23
CA ASN A 121 -19.21 -16.78 -24.15
C ASN A 121 -20.12 -18.02 -24.31
N ILE A 122 -21.26 -18.06 -23.58
CA ILE A 122 -22.24 -19.16 -23.70
C ILE A 122 -22.77 -19.25 -25.13
N ALA A 123 -23.18 -18.13 -25.72
CA ALA A 123 -23.70 -18.11 -27.09
C ALA A 123 -22.66 -18.57 -28.13
N MET A 124 -21.42 -18.07 -28.02
CA MET A 124 -20.34 -18.44 -28.92
C MET A 124 -19.97 -19.93 -28.81
N THR A 125 -19.88 -20.44 -27.57
CA THR A 125 -19.61 -21.85 -27.29
C THR A 125 -20.72 -22.75 -27.82
N ALA A 126 -21.99 -22.40 -27.59
CA ALA A 126 -23.13 -23.12 -28.12
C ALA A 126 -23.12 -23.17 -29.66
N GLY A 127 -22.79 -22.06 -30.32
CA GLY A 127 -22.66 -22.02 -31.78
C GLY A 127 -21.53 -22.90 -32.32
N VAL A 128 -20.37 -22.97 -31.64
CA VAL A 128 -19.26 -23.87 -32.03
C VAL A 128 -19.68 -25.34 -31.87
N VAL A 129 -20.30 -25.68 -30.74
CA VAL A 129 -20.78 -27.06 -30.49
C VAL A 129 -21.86 -27.44 -31.52
N ALA A 130 -22.78 -26.53 -31.84
CA ALA A 130 -23.80 -26.76 -32.87
C ALA A 130 -23.19 -26.95 -34.27
N ALA A 131 -22.20 -26.12 -34.64
CA ALA A 131 -21.49 -26.26 -35.92
C ALA A 131 -20.72 -27.58 -36.00
N LEU A 132 -20.06 -27.99 -34.92
CA LEU A 132 -19.37 -29.27 -34.85
C LEU A 132 -20.34 -30.45 -34.98
N ALA A 133 -21.48 -30.41 -34.27
CA ALA A 133 -22.52 -31.44 -34.36
C ALA A 133 -23.14 -31.52 -35.77
N ALA A 134 -23.40 -30.36 -36.39
CA ALA A 134 -23.93 -30.30 -37.76
C ALA A 134 -22.91 -30.82 -38.80
N GLY A 135 -21.62 -30.47 -38.65
CA GLY A 135 -20.56 -31.00 -39.50
C GLY A 135 -20.40 -32.52 -39.37
N ALA A 136 -20.42 -33.03 -38.13
CA ALA A 136 -20.37 -34.47 -37.86
C ALA A 136 -21.60 -35.22 -38.43
N ALA A 137 -22.80 -34.66 -38.31
CA ALA A 137 -24.01 -35.22 -38.90
C ALA A 137 -23.95 -35.22 -40.44
N GLY A 138 -23.39 -34.17 -41.04
CA GLY A 138 -23.12 -34.10 -42.48
C GLY A 138 -22.19 -35.21 -42.95
N ALA A 139 -21.07 -35.43 -42.25
CA ALA A 139 -20.15 -36.54 -42.54
C ALA A 139 -20.81 -37.92 -42.38
N ALA A 140 -21.58 -38.13 -41.31
CA ALA A 140 -22.28 -39.40 -41.05
C ALA A 140 -23.34 -39.75 -42.12
N SER A 141 -23.92 -38.74 -42.78
CA SER A 141 -24.85 -38.95 -43.89
C SER A 141 -24.19 -39.48 -45.17
N VAL A 142 -22.86 -39.37 -45.27
CA VAL A 142 -22.05 -39.86 -46.40
C VAL A 142 -21.59 -41.31 -46.17
N ASP A 143 -21.16 -41.66 -44.94
CA ASP A 143 -20.56 -42.99 -44.64
C ASP A 143 -21.46 -43.98 -43.87
N GLY A 144 -22.63 -43.57 -43.36
CA GLY A 144 -23.61 -44.46 -42.73
C GLY A 144 -23.22 -45.05 -41.36
N VAL A 145 -22.04 -44.74 -40.81
CA VAL A 145 -21.59 -45.22 -39.49
C VAL A 145 -21.87 -44.19 -38.40
N HIS A 146 -22.66 -44.56 -37.39
CA HIS A 146 -22.82 -43.79 -36.15
C HIS A 146 -21.75 -44.24 -35.15
N ASP A 147 -20.69 -43.46 -34.96
CA ASP A 147 -19.65 -43.73 -33.97
C ASP A 147 -20.12 -43.30 -32.55
N PRO A 148 -20.14 -44.21 -31.55
CA PRO A 148 -20.43 -43.90 -30.15
C PRO A 148 -19.51 -42.87 -29.48
N GLY A 149 -18.35 -42.54 -30.09
CA GLY A 149 -17.35 -41.59 -29.57
C GLY A 149 -17.80 -40.13 -29.41
N GLN A 150 -18.96 -39.73 -29.96
CA GLN A 150 -19.46 -38.34 -29.87
C GLN A 150 -19.65 -37.82 -28.44
N TRP A 151 -19.98 -38.71 -27.48
CA TRP A 151 -20.18 -38.32 -26.07
C TRP A 151 -18.89 -37.95 -25.34
N VAL A 152 -17.75 -38.56 -25.73
CA VAL A 152 -16.44 -38.26 -25.14
C VAL A 152 -16.01 -36.83 -25.46
N ASN A 153 -16.35 -36.34 -26.66
CA ASN A 153 -16.03 -34.99 -27.10
C ASN A 153 -16.85 -33.93 -26.35
N VAL A 154 -18.15 -34.19 -26.13
CA VAL A 154 -19.01 -33.30 -25.35
C VAL A 154 -18.49 -33.15 -23.92
N TYR A 155 -18.07 -34.25 -23.29
CA TYR A 155 -17.46 -34.22 -21.97
C TYR A 155 -16.15 -33.40 -21.96
N TYR A 156 -15.28 -33.60 -22.95
CA TYR A 156 -14.02 -32.86 -23.09
C TYR A 156 -14.26 -31.33 -23.21
N PHE A 157 -15.20 -30.90 -24.05
CA PHE A 157 -15.55 -29.49 -24.19
C PHE A 157 -16.17 -28.91 -22.92
N ALA A 158 -17.05 -29.66 -22.27
CA ALA A 158 -17.65 -29.23 -21.01
C ALA A 158 -16.57 -29.05 -19.92
N LEU A 159 -15.64 -30.00 -19.79
CA LEU A 159 -14.55 -29.92 -18.82
C LEU A 159 -13.62 -28.73 -19.12
N LEU A 160 -13.22 -28.55 -20.38
CA LEU A 160 -12.36 -27.44 -20.81
C LEU A 160 -13.05 -26.09 -20.59
N TRP A 161 -14.33 -25.97 -20.93
CA TRP A 161 -15.11 -24.74 -20.75
C TRP A 161 -15.31 -24.40 -19.27
N VAL A 162 -15.66 -25.38 -18.43
CA VAL A 162 -15.81 -25.20 -16.98
C VAL A 162 -14.48 -24.78 -16.37
N ALA A 163 -13.37 -25.45 -16.71
CA ALA A 163 -12.05 -25.13 -16.20
C ALA A 163 -11.62 -23.71 -16.58
N ALA A 164 -11.72 -23.34 -17.87
CA ALA A 164 -11.36 -22.02 -18.36
C ALA A 164 -12.25 -20.91 -17.77
N THR A 165 -13.56 -21.16 -17.63
CA THR A 165 -14.51 -20.22 -17.02
C THR A 165 -14.24 -20.03 -15.53
N LEU A 166 -13.98 -21.13 -14.80
CA LEU A 166 -13.66 -21.08 -13.38
C LEU A 166 -12.35 -20.31 -13.13
N ILE A 167 -11.31 -20.60 -13.92
CA ILE A 167 -10.03 -19.88 -13.89
C ILE A 167 -10.27 -18.37 -14.08
N ARG A 168 -11.01 -17.97 -15.12
CA ARG A 168 -11.32 -16.55 -15.35
C ARG A 168 -12.06 -15.93 -14.18
N VAL A 169 -13.14 -16.54 -13.71
CA VAL A 169 -13.98 -15.98 -12.63
C VAL A 169 -13.13 -15.78 -11.37
N LEU A 170 -12.28 -16.74 -11.04
CA LEU A 170 -11.39 -16.66 -9.89
C LEU A 170 -10.35 -15.55 -10.08
N THR A 171 -9.71 -15.45 -11.25
CA THR A 171 -8.69 -14.40 -11.49
C THR A 171 -9.30 -13.00 -11.49
N VAL A 172 -10.45 -12.79 -12.13
CA VAL A 172 -11.14 -11.49 -12.15
C VAL A 172 -11.63 -11.09 -10.77
N ARG A 173 -12.25 -12.01 -10.01
CA ARG A 173 -12.71 -11.72 -8.64
C ARG A 173 -11.56 -11.36 -7.71
N VAL A 174 -10.40 -11.99 -7.88
CA VAL A 174 -9.22 -11.63 -7.08
C VAL A 174 -8.66 -10.29 -7.52
N ALA A 175 -8.58 -9.98 -8.82
CA ALA A 175 -8.17 -8.67 -9.30
C ALA A 175 -9.07 -7.54 -8.75
N GLU A 176 -10.39 -7.73 -8.76
CA GLU A 176 -11.34 -6.77 -8.19
C GLU A 176 -11.17 -6.59 -6.67
N LYS A 177 -11.02 -7.70 -5.92
CA LYS A 177 -10.78 -7.61 -4.48
C LYS A 177 -9.44 -6.95 -4.15
N VAL A 178 -8.42 -7.17 -4.97
CA VAL A 178 -7.12 -6.50 -4.83
C VAL A 178 -7.26 -5.00 -5.09
N ASP A 179 -7.97 -4.60 -6.15
CA ASP A 179 -8.20 -3.19 -6.47
C ASP A 179 -8.93 -2.46 -5.33
N VAL A 180 -9.96 -3.08 -4.75
CA VAL A 180 -10.72 -2.51 -3.61
C VAL A 180 -9.85 -2.39 -2.36
N ALA A 181 -9.20 -3.49 -1.94
CA ALA A 181 -8.36 -3.48 -0.75
C ALA A 181 -7.19 -2.49 -0.88
N ARG A 182 -6.67 -2.32 -2.10
CA ARG A 182 -5.63 -1.36 -2.42
C ARG A 182 -6.12 0.08 -2.34
N ALA A 183 -7.30 0.37 -2.88
CA ALA A 183 -7.90 1.70 -2.80
C ALA A 183 -8.16 2.09 -1.33
N GLU A 184 -8.66 1.18 -0.51
CA GLU A 184 -8.88 1.39 0.92
C GLU A 184 -7.56 1.66 1.66
N ARG A 185 -6.52 0.85 1.43
CA ARG A 185 -5.20 1.06 2.04
C ARG A 185 -4.62 2.41 1.66
N LEU A 186 -4.67 2.75 0.36
CA LEU A 186 -4.18 4.04 -0.13
C LEU A 186 -4.93 5.20 0.54
N ALA A 187 -6.26 5.10 0.66
CA ALA A 187 -7.04 6.13 1.32
C ALA A 187 -6.65 6.29 2.80
N ILE A 188 -6.42 5.19 3.53
CA ILE A 188 -6.01 5.23 4.94
C ILE A 188 -4.60 5.81 5.08
N GLU A 189 -3.63 5.34 4.30
CA GLU A 189 -2.25 5.79 4.37
C GLU A 189 -2.10 7.26 3.98
N LEU A 190 -2.80 7.67 2.91
CA LEU A 190 -2.86 9.07 2.48
C LEU A 190 -3.45 9.94 3.60
N ARG A 191 -4.57 9.52 4.19
CA ARG A 191 -5.21 10.25 5.29
C ARG A 191 -4.30 10.36 6.51
N GLN A 192 -3.55 9.31 6.85
CA GLN A 192 -2.59 9.33 7.95
C GLN A 192 -1.43 10.29 7.66
N LYS A 193 -0.83 10.22 6.46
CA LYS A 193 0.26 11.12 6.04
C LYS A 193 -0.18 12.59 5.99
N VAL A 194 -1.36 12.87 5.43
CA VAL A 194 -1.97 14.21 5.43
C VAL A 194 -2.19 14.70 6.85
N ASN A 195 -2.82 13.90 7.72
CA ASN A 195 -3.07 14.31 9.10
C ASN A 195 -1.77 14.54 9.89
N ALA A 196 -0.73 13.74 9.66
CA ALA A 196 0.57 13.91 10.32
C ALA A 196 1.25 15.21 9.84
N ALA A 197 1.31 15.43 8.53
CA ALA A 197 1.92 16.62 7.95
C ALA A 197 1.22 17.92 8.38
N VAL A 198 -0.12 17.94 8.41
CA VAL A 198 -0.89 19.08 8.91
C VAL A 198 -0.58 19.34 10.39
N ARG A 199 -0.48 18.30 11.22
CA ARG A 199 -0.12 18.47 12.64
C ARG A 199 1.30 18.97 12.86
N ASP A 200 2.26 18.50 12.06
CA ASP A 200 3.65 18.96 12.13
C ASP A 200 3.75 20.44 11.70
N TYR A 201 3.05 20.81 10.62
CA TYR A 201 2.94 22.19 10.16
C TYR A 201 2.30 23.10 11.22
N ASP A 202 1.16 22.69 11.78
CA ASP A 202 0.48 23.41 12.86
C ASP A 202 1.43 23.65 14.05
N ARG A 203 2.17 22.63 14.47
CA ARG A 203 3.12 22.73 15.59
C ARG A 203 4.25 23.71 15.30
N GLU A 204 4.83 23.65 14.11
CA GLU A 204 5.94 24.53 13.73
C GLU A 204 5.50 25.98 13.63
N GLN A 205 4.36 26.23 12.98
CA GLN A 205 3.78 27.56 12.87
C GLN A 205 3.42 28.14 14.26
N MET A 206 2.86 27.31 15.15
CA MET A 206 2.54 27.73 16.50
C MET A 206 3.81 28.09 17.31
N ARG A 207 4.90 27.33 17.15
CA ARG A 207 6.20 27.65 17.76
C ARG A 207 6.74 29.00 17.29
N LEU A 208 6.67 29.28 15.98
CA LEU A 208 7.14 30.54 15.42
C LEU A 208 6.39 31.75 15.98
N LEU A 209 5.04 31.68 16.06
CA LEU A 209 4.24 32.74 16.66
C LEU A 209 4.54 32.95 18.16
N HIS A 210 4.76 31.86 18.90
CA HIS A 210 5.07 31.91 20.32
C HIS A 210 6.40 32.63 20.57
N ASP A 211 7.44 32.28 19.82
CA ASP A 211 8.80 32.78 20.07
C ASP A 211 8.99 34.23 19.58
N THR A 212 8.19 34.68 18.60
CA THR A 212 8.33 36.01 17.98
C THR A 212 7.26 36.98 18.44
N VAL A 213 6.03 36.81 17.93
CA VAL A 213 4.90 37.75 18.11
C VAL A 213 4.48 37.87 19.57
N ALA A 214 4.38 36.75 20.29
CA ALA A 214 3.92 36.76 21.68
C ALA A 214 4.89 37.50 22.60
N SER A 215 6.20 37.38 22.35
CA SER A 215 7.25 38.09 23.08
C SER A 215 7.12 39.61 22.92
N THR A 216 6.90 40.07 21.69
CA THR A 216 6.72 41.50 21.39
C THR A 216 5.44 42.07 22.01
N LEU A 217 4.32 41.34 21.93
CA LEU A 217 3.06 41.77 22.53
C LEU A 217 3.13 41.79 24.07
N LEU A 218 3.80 40.81 24.69
CA LEU A 218 4.05 40.80 26.14
C LEU A 218 4.90 41.99 26.58
N MET A 219 5.96 42.27 25.84
CA MET A 219 6.88 43.38 26.09
C MET A 219 6.16 44.74 26.06
N VAL A 220 5.30 44.94 25.05
CA VAL A 220 4.46 46.15 24.92
C VAL A 220 3.40 46.21 26.01
N GLY A 221 2.67 45.11 26.27
CA GLY A 221 1.60 45.04 27.26
C GLY A 221 2.07 45.29 28.69
N THR A 222 3.20 44.70 29.08
CA THR A 222 3.80 44.87 30.43
C THR A 222 4.37 46.26 30.69
N GLY A 223 4.48 47.13 29.67
CA GLY A 223 4.98 48.49 29.82
C GLY A 223 6.48 48.57 30.12
N THR A 224 7.26 47.56 29.72
CA THR A 224 8.72 47.59 29.88
C THR A 224 9.33 48.82 29.19
N ALA A 225 10.20 49.54 29.89
CA ALA A 225 10.82 50.78 29.42
C ALA A 225 11.86 50.49 28.31
N LEU A 226 11.40 50.29 27.09
CA LEU A 226 12.23 50.08 25.91
C LEU A 226 12.09 51.25 24.95
N SER A 227 13.15 51.52 24.18
CA SER A 227 13.12 52.60 23.19
C SER A 227 12.10 52.27 22.08
N PRO A 228 11.28 53.24 21.63
CA PRO A 228 10.30 53.03 20.55
C PRO A 228 10.93 52.45 19.27
N ALA A 229 12.18 52.83 18.97
CA ALA A 229 12.93 52.31 17.85
C ALA A 229 13.23 50.80 17.94
N ARG A 230 13.43 50.26 19.15
CA ARG A 230 13.72 48.84 19.36
C ARG A 230 12.46 47.99 19.23
N VAL A 231 11.33 48.50 19.72
CA VAL A 231 10.00 47.88 19.54
C VAL A 231 9.60 47.90 18.06
N ALA A 232 9.78 49.02 17.36
CA ALA A 232 9.50 49.11 15.92
C ALA A 232 10.37 48.16 15.09
N ALA A 233 11.66 48.04 15.41
CA ALA A 233 12.56 47.10 14.73
C ALA A 233 12.16 45.64 14.98
N GLN A 234 11.66 45.31 16.17
CA GLN A 234 11.16 43.98 16.49
C GLN A 234 9.83 43.70 15.78
N ALA A 235 8.86 44.62 15.83
CA ALA A 235 7.58 44.50 15.15
C ALA A 235 7.73 44.34 13.62
N ARG A 236 8.69 45.03 12.99
CA ARG A 236 9.02 44.84 11.56
C ARG A 236 9.56 43.45 11.24
N ARG A 237 10.33 42.84 12.15
CA ARG A 237 10.80 41.45 11.99
C ARG A 237 9.64 40.48 12.14
N ASP A 238 8.79 40.68 13.13
CA ASP A 238 7.64 39.81 13.39
C ASP A 238 6.59 39.93 12.27
N LEU A 239 6.43 41.09 11.64
CA LEU A 239 5.58 41.26 10.44
C LEU A 239 6.07 40.47 9.22
N ARG A 240 7.38 40.22 9.09
CA ARG A 240 7.89 39.40 7.98
C ARG A 240 7.40 37.95 8.07
N VAL A 241 7.12 37.44 9.27
CA VAL A 241 6.52 36.12 9.48
C VAL A 241 5.16 36.01 8.79
N PHE A 242 4.40 37.11 8.71
CA PHE A 242 3.10 37.17 8.04
C PHE A 242 3.17 37.53 6.55
N THR A 243 4.33 38.02 6.07
CA THR A 243 4.48 38.55 4.71
C THR A 243 5.30 37.61 3.80
N GLU A 244 6.22 36.83 4.36
CA GLU A 244 7.05 35.84 3.64
C GLU A 244 6.33 34.49 3.54
N THR A 245 5.11 34.47 2.99
CA THR A 245 4.37 33.22 2.75
C THR A 245 4.75 32.64 1.38
N THR A 246 6.00 32.19 1.23
CA THR A 246 6.36 31.18 0.23
C THR A 246 7.64 30.49 0.69
N GLN A 247 7.53 29.41 1.45
CA GLN A 247 8.63 28.47 1.58
C GLN A 247 8.79 27.74 0.23
N ALA A 248 9.49 28.38 -0.70
CA ALA A 248 10.24 27.64 -1.69
C ALA A 248 11.19 26.67 -0.93
N PRO A 249 11.47 25.47 -1.47
CA PRO A 249 12.41 24.55 -0.86
C PRO A 249 13.69 25.31 -0.51
N VAL A 250 14.04 25.40 0.78
CA VAL A 250 15.26 26.09 1.20
C VAL A 250 16.40 25.37 0.47
N PRO A 251 17.16 26.07 -0.40
CA PRO A 251 18.18 25.42 -1.18
C PRO A 251 19.19 24.75 -0.23
N PRO A 252 19.84 23.66 -0.66
CA PRO A 252 20.90 23.05 0.12
C PRO A 252 21.88 24.14 0.57
N ALA A 253 22.27 24.10 1.85
CA ALA A 253 23.13 25.12 2.44
C ALA A 253 24.40 24.47 2.98
N ASP A 254 25.51 25.20 2.87
CA ASP A 254 26.78 24.78 3.49
C ASP A 254 26.72 25.02 5.00
N LEU A 255 26.62 23.93 5.76
CA LEU A 255 26.56 23.93 7.21
C LEU A 255 27.83 24.52 7.84
N VAL A 256 29.01 24.31 7.24
CA VAL A 256 30.26 24.87 7.77
C VAL A 256 30.28 26.38 7.62
N ALA A 257 29.72 26.91 6.53
CA ALA A 257 29.55 28.36 6.35
C ALA A 257 28.57 28.95 7.36
N ALA A 258 27.44 28.29 7.64
CA ALA A 258 26.46 28.73 8.64
C ALA A 258 27.03 28.72 10.07
N LEU A 259 27.85 27.72 10.42
CA LEU A 259 28.55 27.66 11.71
C LEU A 259 29.61 28.78 11.86
N ARG A 260 30.28 29.15 10.77
CA ARG A 260 31.22 30.28 10.75
C ARG A 260 30.53 31.61 10.95
N ASP A 261 29.40 31.81 10.29
CA ASP A 261 28.59 33.03 10.44
C ASP A 261 28.17 33.25 11.90
N HIS A 262 27.68 32.20 12.57
CA HIS A 262 27.30 32.29 13.98
C HIS A 262 28.47 32.53 14.93
N ALA A 263 29.65 32.01 14.64
CA ALA A 263 30.83 32.25 15.45
C ALA A 263 31.39 33.69 15.34
N THR A 264 31.03 34.46 14.30
CA THR A 264 31.44 35.87 14.19
C THR A 264 30.88 36.75 15.31
N HIS A 265 29.81 36.28 15.95
CA HIS A 265 29.14 36.97 17.06
C HIS A 265 29.53 36.42 18.44
N THR A 266 30.46 35.46 18.51
CA THR A 266 30.96 34.86 19.74
C THR A 266 32.22 35.58 20.23
N THR A 267 32.29 35.88 21.53
CA THR A 267 33.44 36.56 22.12
C THR A 267 34.62 35.62 22.40
N THR A 268 34.33 34.36 22.74
CA THR A 268 35.35 33.32 22.95
C THR A 268 35.98 32.88 21.62
N PRO A 269 37.32 32.79 21.50
CA PRO A 269 37.99 32.34 20.28
C PRO A 269 37.53 30.94 19.82
N VAL A 270 37.08 30.82 18.56
CA VAL A 270 36.60 29.56 17.97
C VAL A 270 37.61 29.02 16.96
N SER A 271 38.02 27.77 17.14
CA SER A 271 38.83 27.00 16.19
C SER A 271 37.98 25.94 15.47
N TYR A 272 38.29 25.66 14.21
CA TYR A 272 37.56 24.69 13.39
C TYR A 272 38.44 23.49 13.04
N ALA A 273 37.90 22.29 13.18
CA ALA A 273 38.53 21.04 12.77
C ALA A 273 37.55 20.20 11.91
N GLY A 274 38.10 19.28 11.10
CA GLY A 274 37.30 18.39 10.25
C GLY A 274 37.05 18.94 8.84
N VAL A 275 35.86 18.69 8.28
CA VAL A 275 35.53 19.04 6.88
C VAL A 275 35.33 20.55 6.70
N THR A 276 35.75 21.08 5.54
CA THR A 276 35.75 22.53 5.26
C THR A 276 34.46 23.06 4.63
N ALA A 277 33.61 22.17 4.11
CA ALA A 277 32.29 22.46 3.59
C ALA A 277 31.39 21.21 3.73
N MET A 278 30.12 21.40 4.03
CA MET A 278 29.14 20.31 4.12
C MET A 278 27.76 20.79 3.68
N TRP A 279 27.36 20.36 2.49
CA TRP A 279 26.04 20.66 1.95
C TRP A 279 25.01 19.69 2.51
N VAL A 280 24.03 20.22 3.23
CA VAL A 280 22.85 19.49 3.71
C VAL A 280 21.59 20.23 3.26
N ASP A 281 20.42 19.60 3.39
CA ASP A 281 19.17 20.29 3.12
C ASP A 281 19.04 21.54 4.02
N GLY A 282 18.46 22.62 3.49
CA GLY A 282 18.46 23.91 4.16
C GLY A 282 17.76 23.90 5.53
N ALA A 283 16.77 23.03 5.73
CA ALA A 283 16.08 22.87 7.01
C ALA A 283 16.97 22.17 8.06
N THR A 284 17.67 21.11 7.68
CA THR A 284 18.71 20.46 8.50
C THR A 284 19.85 21.42 8.82
N ALA A 285 20.35 22.17 7.83
CA ALA A 285 21.41 23.16 8.03
C ALA A 285 21.01 24.21 9.07
N ALA A 286 19.82 24.79 8.93
CA ALA A 286 19.30 25.82 9.83
C ALA A 286 19.10 25.29 11.27
N THR A 287 18.58 24.07 11.41
CA THR A 287 18.32 23.46 12.71
C THR A 287 19.62 23.17 13.46
N ILE A 288 20.61 22.59 12.78
CA ILE A 288 21.91 22.28 13.36
C ILE A 288 22.69 23.57 13.68
N ALA A 289 22.67 24.56 12.76
CA ALA A 289 23.32 25.84 12.98
C ALA A 289 22.71 26.59 14.19
N ALA A 290 21.39 26.53 14.38
CA ALA A 290 20.73 27.10 15.53
C ALA A 290 21.09 26.39 16.85
N ALA A 291 21.18 25.06 16.85
CA ALA A 291 21.64 24.29 18.01
C ALA A 291 23.10 24.62 18.39
N ALA A 292 23.97 24.77 17.38
CA ALA A 292 25.35 25.20 17.57
C ALA A 292 25.45 26.64 18.09
N ARG A 293 24.61 27.56 17.59
CA ARG A 293 24.53 28.94 18.08
C ARG A 293 24.17 29.00 19.56
N GLU A 294 23.23 28.16 20.00
CA GLU A 294 22.86 28.06 21.41
C GLU A 294 24.05 27.56 22.24
N ALA A 295 24.73 26.50 21.79
CA ALA A 295 25.93 25.99 22.45
C ALA A 295 27.01 27.08 22.61
N LEU A 296 27.31 27.83 21.55
CA LEU A 296 28.27 28.95 21.59
C LEU A 296 27.83 30.09 22.51
N THR A 297 26.52 30.39 22.56
CA THR A 297 25.97 31.40 23.47
C THR A 297 26.17 31.00 24.93
N ASN A 298 26.10 29.70 25.23
CA ASN A 298 26.33 29.17 26.58
C ASN A 298 27.78 29.26 26.98
N VAL A 299 28.70 29.02 26.05
CA VAL A 299 30.12 29.21 26.29
C VAL A 299 30.35 30.65 26.74
N ASP A 300 29.90 31.64 25.97
CA ASP A 300 30.13 33.06 26.27
C ASP A 300 29.50 33.51 27.60
N ARG A 301 28.32 32.98 27.95
CA ARG A 301 27.59 33.44 29.14
C ARG A 301 27.99 32.72 30.43
N HIS A 302 28.42 31.46 30.34
CA HIS A 302 28.43 30.56 31.49
C HIS A 302 29.73 29.75 31.65
N SER A 303 30.54 29.56 30.61
CA SER A 303 31.69 28.64 30.69
C SER A 303 32.97 29.26 31.27
N GLY A 304 33.19 30.57 31.05
CA GLY A 304 34.51 31.18 31.32
C GLY A 304 35.67 30.58 30.50
N ALA A 305 35.35 29.90 29.39
CA ALA A 305 36.31 29.26 28.49
C ALA A 305 37.27 30.27 27.84
N THR A 306 38.51 29.84 27.60
CA THR A 306 39.51 30.58 26.82
C THR A 306 39.51 30.20 25.35
N ALA A 307 38.97 29.04 24.98
CA ALA A 307 38.82 28.60 23.60
C ALA A 307 37.65 27.61 23.40
N VAL A 308 37.08 27.63 22.20
CA VAL A 308 36.12 26.62 21.72
C VAL A 308 36.63 25.96 20.46
N THR A 309 36.42 24.66 20.33
CA THR A 309 36.71 23.89 19.12
C THR A 309 35.42 23.33 18.52
N ILE A 310 35.15 23.63 17.25
CA ILE A 310 34.06 23.03 16.47
C ILE A 310 34.66 22.01 15.50
N THR A 311 34.35 20.74 15.71
CA THR A 311 34.77 19.63 14.84
C THR A 311 33.61 19.13 14.00
N VAL A 312 33.74 19.19 12.68
CA VAL A 312 32.67 18.81 11.73
C VAL A 312 33.03 17.50 11.02
N HIS A 313 32.14 16.51 11.08
CA HIS A 313 32.25 15.23 10.37
C HIS A 313 30.93 14.89 9.65
N PRO A 314 30.94 14.01 8.61
CA PRO A 314 29.71 13.58 7.95
C PRO A 314 28.68 13.02 8.95
N GLY A 315 27.54 13.70 9.10
CA GLY A 315 26.46 13.29 10.00
C GLY A 315 26.66 13.59 11.48
N ARG A 316 27.77 14.27 11.88
CA ARG A 316 27.97 14.71 13.27
C ARG A 316 28.76 16.03 13.40
N ILE A 317 28.41 16.85 14.38
CA ILE A 317 29.17 18.03 14.79
C ILE A 317 29.45 17.94 16.29
N GLN A 318 30.70 18.23 16.67
CA GLN A 318 31.13 18.29 18.06
C GLN A 318 31.61 19.70 18.39
N ILE A 319 31.10 20.28 19.48
CA ILE A 319 31.49 21.59 19.99
C ILE A 319 32.07 21.40 21.39
N THR A 320 33.32 21.77 21.60
CA THR A 320 34.04 21.54 22.87
C THR A 320 34.65 22.82 23.38
N ASP A 321 34.37 23.19 24.63
CA ASP A 321 34.99 24.32 25.35
C ASP A 321 35.93 23.85 26.47
N ASP A 322 36.88 24.71 26.84
CA ASP A 322 37.85 24.50 27.93
C ASP A 322 37.43 25.20 29.25
N GLY A 323 36.14 25.48 29.42
CA GLY A 323 35.60 26.25 30.53
C GLY A 323 35.42 25.47 31.84
N CYS A 324 34.65 26.04 32.76
CA CYS A 324 34.48 25.51 34.11
C CYS A 324 33.59 24.26 34.19
N GLY A 325 32.87 23.89 33.12
CA GLY A 325 31.89 22.81 33.13
C GLY A 325 30.77 22.99 34.16
N PHE A 326 29.81 22.07 34.17
CA PHE A 326 28.70 22.03 35.13
C PHE A 326 28.25 20.59 35.46
N ASP A 327 27.54 20.45 36.58
CA ASP A 327 27.01 19.18 37.09
C ASP A 327 25.59 18.93 36.56
N LEU A 328 25.41 17.89 35.73
CA LEU A 328 24.12 17.49 35.15
C LEU A 328 23.12 16.96 36.18
N THR A 329 23.57 16.59 37.38
CA THR A 329 22.69 15.99 38.40
C THR A 329 22.00 17.01 39.29
N ARG A 330 22.34 18.30 39.17
CA ARG A 330 21.73 19.38 39.95
C ARG A 330 20.65 20.12 39.14
N PRO A 331 19.44 20.30 39.70
CA PRO A 331 18.40 21.07 39.04
C PRO A 331 18.81 22.55 38.93
N THR A 332 18.86 23.07 37.70
CA THR A 332 19.07 24.50 37.42
C THR A 332 17.71 25.22 37.39
N ARG A 333 17.65 26.48 37.87
CA ARG A 333 16.43 27.29 37.81
C ARG A 333 16.25 27.83 36.37
N GLY A 334 15.41 27.17 35.58
CA GLY A 334 15.01 27.55 34.21
C GLY A 334 14.70 26.33 33.34
N HIS A 335 14.06 26.50 32.18
CA HIS A 335 14.02 25.44 31.16
C HIS A 335 15.47 25.18 30.76
N GLY A 336 15.98 23.96 30.96
CA GLY A 336 17.39 23.66 30.82
C GLY A 336 17.84 24.00 29.40
N ILE A 337 18.94 24.72 29.27
CA ILE A 337 19.56 25.01 27.98
C ILE A 337 19.95 23.71 27.25
N ALA A 338 20.27 22.66 28.02
CA ALA A 338 20.40 21.29 27.56
C ALA A 338 19.12 20.76 26.88
N ASP A 339 17.95 21.07 27.43
CA ASP A 339 16.65 20.67 26.87
C ASP A 339 16.38 21.40 25.54
N SER A 340 16.83 22.65 25.39
CA SER A 340 16.68 23.42 24.13
C SER A 340 17.50 22.83 22.98
N ILE A 341 18.73 22.38 23.24
CA ILE A 341 19.59 21.73 22.23
C ILE A 341 19.07 20.31 21.93
N VAL A 342 18.74 19.54 22.96
CA VAL A 342 18.23 18.16 22.82
C VAL A 342 16.89 18.13 22.11
N ALA A 343 15.94 19.00 22.46
CA ALA A 343 14.63 19.07 21.80
C ALA A 343 14.75 19.40 20.31
N ARG A 344 15.66 20.30 19.92
CA ARG A 344 15.88 20.67 18.51
C ARG A 344 16.49 19.52 17.72
N MET A 345 17.43 18.78 18.29
CA MET A 345 17.99 17.60 17.62
C MET A 345 16.97 16.47 17.51
N GLN A 346 16.14 16.24 18.54
CA GLN A 346 15.04 15.28 18.49
C GLN A 346 14.00 15.62 17.40
N GLN A 347 13.69 16.91 17.21
CA GLN A 347 12.82 17.37 16.12
C GLN A 347 13.36 17.02 14.72
N LEU A 348 14.69 16.97 14.55
CA LEU A 348 15.37 16.57 13.32
C LEU A 348 15.45 15.04 13.14
N GLY A 349 14.98 14.25 14.11
CA GLY A 349 15.27 12.80 14.16
C GLY A 349 16.73 12.49 14.45
N GLY A 350 17.46 13.47 15.00
CA GLY A 350 18.83 13.37 15.46
C GLY A 350 18.94 13.24 16.98
N VAL A 351 20.18 13.16 17.47
CA VAL A 351 20.52 13.02 18.88
C VAL A 351 21.49 14.13 19.27
N ALA A 352 21.27 14.76 20.43
CA ALA A 352 22.29 15.58 21.07
C ALA A 352 22.80 14.87 22.32
N GLU A 353 24.12 14.77 22.47
CA GLU A 353 24.78 14.27 23.66
C GLU A 353 25.61 15.39 24.28
N ILE A 354 25.42 15.64 25.57
CA ILE A 354 26.14 16.68 26.31
C ILE A 354 26.99 16.00 27.37
N ILE A 355 28.31 16.17 27.24
CA ILE A 355 29.31 15.63 28.15
C ILE A 355 29.93 16.82 28.87
N THR A 356 29.75 16.91 30.18
CA THR A 356 30.28 18.00 31.00
C THR A 356 30.77 17.46 32.34
N GLN A 357 31.87 18.04 32.85
CA GLN A 357 32.38 17.78 34.19
C GLN A 357 32.88 19.09 34.82
N PRO A 358 32.54 19.38 36.09
CA PRO A 358 33.07 20.55 36.78
C PRO A 358 34.61 20.57 36.74
N GLY A 359 35.19 21.65 36.23
CA GLY A 359 36.63 21.86 36.06
C GLY A 359 37.23 21.32 34.76
N HIS A 360 36.44 20.71 33.86
CA HIS A 360 36.92 20.05 32.64
C HIS A 360 36.20 20.47 31.35
N GLY A 361 35.44 21.58 31.37
CA GLY A 361 34.72 22.09 30.20
C GLY A 361 33.45 21.32 29.85
N THR A 362 32.83 21.70 28.71
CA THR A 362 31.66 21.04 28.14
C THR A 362 31.92 20.62 26.70
N SER A 363 31.41 19.44 26.31
CA SER A 363 31.38 18.95 24.95
C SER A 363 29.94 18.63 24.54
N VAL A 364 29.47 19.22 23.45
CA VAL A 364 28.15 18.99 22.85
C VAL A 364 28.33 18.28 21.51
N GLU A 365 27.79 17.08 21.39
CA GLU A 365 27.80 16.30 20.15
C GLU A 365 26.39 16.27 19.55
N LEU A 366 26.26 16.62 18.28
CA LEU A 366 25.02 16.67 17.50
C LEU A 366 25.10 15.64 16.38
N LEU A 367 24.26 14.60 16.41
CA LEU A 367 24.18 13.52 15.41
C LEU A 367 22.86 13.57 14.66
N TRP A 368 22.85 13.30 13.35
CA TRP A 368 21.62 13.20 12.55
C TRP A 368 21.72 12.12 11.46
N SER A 369 20.59 11.52 11.09
CA SER A 369 20.53 10.46 10.08
C SER A 369 20.61 11.02 8.66
N THR A 370 21.52 10.48 7.85
CA THR A 370 21.73 10.87 6.44
C THR A 370 20.85 10.09 5.44
N ALA A 371 20.01 9.16 5.90
CA ALA A 371 19.09 8.42 5.04
C ALA A 371 17.78 8.09 5.79
N ALA A 372 16.67 8.68 5.35
CA ALA A 372 15.34 8.35 5.85
C ALA A 372 14.95 6.93 5.42
N SER A 373 14.73 6.03 6.38
CA SER A 373 14.11 4.72 6.15
C SER A 373 13.23 4.39 7.36
N ALA A 374 11.99 4.88 7.35
CA ALA A 374 10.97 4.44 8.29
C ALA A 374 10.16 3.30 7.66
N ASN A 375 10.21 2.13 8.29
CA ASN A 375 9.41 0.96 7.93
C ASN A 375 8.23 0.84 8.91
N PRO A 376 6.95 0.93 8.50
CA PRO A 376 5.83 0.67 9.37
C PRO A 376 5.25 -0.75 9.18
N ALA A 377 4.99 -1.39 10.32
CA ALA A 377 4.49 -2.75 10.47
C ALA A 377 3.06 -2.98 9.93
N ALA A 378 2.76 -4.26 9.69
CA ALA A 378 1.74 -4.79 8.80
C ALA A 378 0.27 -4.64 9.24
N ALA A 379 -0.53 -4.02 8.37
CA ALA A 379 -1.94 -4.34 8.11
C ALA A 379 -2.00 -5.42 6.99
N PRO A 380 -3.14 -6.13 6.75
CA PRO A 380 -3.15 -7.33 5.90
C PRO A 380 -2.72 -7.00 4.47
N ASP A 381 -1.59 -7.61 4.11
CA ASP A 381 -0.80 -7.29 2.93
C ASP A 381 -1.55 -7.57 1.61
N PRO A 382 -1.66 -6.63 0.65
CA PRO A 382 -2.11 -6.93 -0.72
C PRO A 382 -1.29 -8.04 -1.38
N GLU A 383 -0.03 -8.26 -0.97
CA GLU A 383 0.75 -9.43 -1.38
C GLU A 383 0.06 -10.75 -0.98
N ARG A 384 -0.58 -10.84 0.18
CA ARG A 384 -1.34 -12.03 0.61
C ARG A 384 -2.57 -12.30 -0.26
N LEU A 385 -3.19 -11.27 -0.84
CA LEU A 385 -4.33 -11.46 -1.74
C LEU A 385 -3.89 -11.95 -3.12
N ILE A 386 -2.76 -11.47 -3.60
CA ILE A 386 -2.10 -11.96 -4.82
C ILE A 386 -1.60 -13.39 -4.64
N GLU A 387 -0.99 -13.70 -3.50
CA GLU A 387 -0.60 -15.07 -3.13
C GLU A 387 -1.82 -15.99 -3.10
N ARG A 388 -2.95 -15.52 -2.55
CA ARG A 388 -4.22 -16.27 -2.60
C ARG A 388 -4.71 -16.48 -4.03
N ALA A 389 -4.57 -15.50 -4.93
CA ALA A 389 -4.90 -15.67 -6.36
C ALA A 389 -4.09 -16.81 -6.99
N HIS A 390 -2.77 -16.79 -6.78
CA HIS A 390 -1.86 -17.81 -7.28
C HIS A 390 -2.14 -19.18 -6.69
N MET A 391 -2.45 -19.24 -5.39
CA MET A 391 -2.81 -20.46 -4.69
C MET A 391 -4.10 -21.07 -5.27
N VAL A 392 -5.14 -20.25 -5.45
CA VAL A 392 -6.42 -20.68 -6.01
C VAL A 392 -6.25 -21.16 -7.45
N PHE A 393 -5.49 -20.45 -8.28
CA PHE A 393 -5.19 -20.85 -9.65
C PHE A 393 -4.40 -22.17 -9.70
N GLY A 394 -3.37 -22.31 -8.86
CA GLY A 394 -2.61 -23.55 -8.77
C GLY A 394 -3.45 -24.74 -8.29
N LEU A 395 -4.36 -24.52 -7.34
CA LEU A 395 -5.26 -25.57 -6.87
C LEU A 395 -6.28 -25.98 -7.93
N ALA A 396 -6.79 -25.02 -8.71
CA ALA A 396 -7.66 -25.30 -9.85
C ALA A 396 -6.94 -26.14 -10.93
N LEU A 397 -5.66 -25.87 -11.19
CA LEU A 397 -4.86 -26.69 -12.10
C LEU A 397 -4.61 -28.11 -11.57
N VAL A 398 -4.38 -28.28 -10.26
CA VAL A 398 -4.28 -29.61 -9.63
C VAL A 398 -5.59 -30.37 -9.78
N ALA A 399 -6.72 -29.74 -9.48
CA ALA A 399 -8.03 -30.36 -9.62
C ALA A 399 -8.31 -30.77 -11.08
N TYR A 400 -8.04 -29.88 -12.03
CA TYR A 400 -8.17 -30.18 -13.46
C TYR A 400 -7.28 -31.35 -13.87
N ALA A 401 -6.01 -31.39 -13.46
CA ALA A 401 -5.10 -32.47 -13.79
C ALA A 401 -5.57 -33.83 -13.27
N LEU A 402 -6.12 -33.87 -12.05
CA LEU A 402 -6.67 -35.09 -11.46
C LEU A 402 -7.96 -35.55 -12.15
N VAL A 403 -8.85 -34.62 -12.48
CA VAL A 403 -10.08 -34.94 -13.24
C VAL A 403 -9.72 -35.43 -14.64
N ASN A 404 -8.80 -34.75 -15.33
CA ASN A 404 -8.30 -35.19 -16.63
C ASN A 404 -7.72 -36.60 -16.56
N LEU A 405 -6.85 -36.88 -15.58
CA LEU A 405 -6.29 -38.21 -15.35
C LEU A 405 -7.37 -39.28 -15.09
N LEU A 406 -8.39 -38.94 -14.29
CA LEU A 406 -9.48 -39.85 -13.96
C LEU A 406 -10.37 -40.17 -15.15
N VAL A 407 -10.52 -39.26 -16.10
CA VAL A 407 -11.38 -39.43 -17.27
C VAL A 407 -10.65 -40.10 -18.42
N THR A 408 -9.45 -39.63 -18.75
CA THR A 408 -8.76 -40.03 -19.98
C THR A 408 -8.07 -41.39 -19.83
N VAL A 409 -7.60 -41.73 -18.63
CA VAL A 409 -6.74 -42.91 -18.46
C VAL A 409 -7.51 -44.24 -18.33
N PRO A 410 -8.65 -44.37 -17.63
CA PRO A 410 -9.30 -45.68 -17.44
C PRO A 410 -9.67 -46.40 -18.74
N ALA A 411 -10.05 -45.65 -19.78
CA ALA A 411 -10.31 -46.22 -21.10
C ALA A 411 -9.04 -46.90 -21.66
N SER A 412 -7.90 -46.21 -21.64
CA SER A 412 -6.62 -46.74 -22.12
C SER A 412 -6.11 -47.96 -21.34
N VAL A 413 -6.38 -48.05 -20.03
CA VAL A 413 -5.95 -49.17 -19.18
C VAL A 413 -6.68 -50.46 -19.54
N SER A 414 -7.94 -50.35 -19.98
CA SER A 414 -8.76 -51.51 -20.35
C SER A 414 -8.20 -52.29 -21.56
N PHE A 415 -7.41 -51.62 -22.40
CA PHE A 415 -6.80 -52.18 -23.61
C PHE A 415 -5.29 -52.41 -23.49
N ALA A 416 -4.69 -52.07 -22.35
CA ALA A 416 -3.24 -52.14 -22.19
C ALA A 416 -2.74 -53.58 -22.00
N ALA A 417 -1.66 -53.95 -22.71
CA ALA A 417 -1.00 -55.24 -22.55
C ALA A 417 -0.48 -55.51 -21.12
N TYR A 418 -0.14 -54.46 -20.36
CA TYR A 418 0.36 -54.56 -18.99
C TYR A 418 -0.50 -53.73 -18.01
N PRO A 419 -1.73 -54.15 -17.68
CA PRO A 419 -2.69 -53.33 -16.95
C PRO A 419 -2.25 -53.03 -15.51
N GLN A 420 -1.50 -53.94 -14.86
CA GLN A 420 -0.99 -53.70 -13.50
C GLN A 420 0.11 -52.63 -13.47
N LEU A 421 0.98 -52.60 -14.50
CA LEU A 421 1.98 -51.55 -14.64
C LEU A 421 1.31 -50.20 -14.88
N GLN A 422 0.29 -50.14 -15.74
CA GLN A 422 -0.46 -48.89 -15.98
C GLN A 422 -1.13 -48.37 -14.70
N ARG A 423 -1.76 -49.23 -13.90
CA ARG A 423 -2.33 -48.85 -12.59
C ARG A 423 -1.28 -48.30 -11.63
N ALA A 424 -0.09 -48.90 -11.59
CA ALA A 424 1.01 -48.40 -10.78
C ALA A 424 1.49 -47.01 -11.25
N LEU A 425 1.61 -46.79 -12.56
CA LEU A 425 1.98 -45.49 -13.14
C LEU A 425 0.93 -44.41 -12.85
N ILE A 426 -0.36 -44.75 -12.86
CA ILE A 426 -1.45 -43.83 -12.50
C ILE A 426 -1.36 -43.43 -11.03
N LEU A 427 -1.12 -44.39 -10.13
CA LEU A 427 -0.97 -44.11 -8.70
C LEU A 427 0.21 -43.18 -8.46
N VAL A 428 1.36 -43.46 -9.08
CA VAL A 428 2.56 -42.61 -9.00
C VAL A 428 2.28 -41.20 -9.55
N THR A 429 1.59 -41.09 -10.69
CA THR A 429 1.21 -39.81 -11.30
C THR A 429 0.28 -39.00 -10.39
N THR A 430 -0.71 -39.66 -9.78
CA THR A 430 -1.64 -39.05 -8.83
C THR A 430 -0.91 -38.50 -7.62
N ILE A 431 -0.03 -39.30 -7.01
CA ILE A 431 0.77 -38.90 -5.83
C ILE A 431 1.70 -37.74 -6.19
N ALA A 432 2.39 -37.80 -7.34
CA ALA A 432 3.28 -36.74 -7.80
C ALA A 432 2.53 -35.43 -8.08
N THR A 433 1.33 -35.49 -8.64
CA THR A 433 0.46 -34.32 -8.87
C THR A 433 -0.01 -33.70 -7.55
N LEU A 434 -0.46 -34.52 -6.59
CA LEU A 434 -0.88 -34.07 -5.26
C LEU A 434 0.28 -33.44 -4.46
N ALA A 435 1.52 -33.88 -4.70
CA ALA A 435 2.71 -33.27 -4.10
C ALA A 435 2.94 -31.80 -4.50
N ALA A 436 2.21 -31.29 -5.49
CA ALA A 436 2.19 -29.87 -5.84
C ALA A 436 1.44 -29.01 -4.80
N ILE A 437 0.45 -29.56 -4.08
CA ILE A 437 -0.43 -28.80 -3.16
C ILE A 437 0.35 -28.01 -2.11
N PRO A 438 1.29 -28.60 -1.33
CA PRO A 438 2.03 -27.86 -0.32
C PRO A 438 2.78 -26.66 -0.88
N ARG A 439 3.25 -26.77 -2.13
CA ARG A 439 4.02 -25.73 -2.81
C ARG A 439 3.14 -24.63 -3.37
N VAL A 440 1.97 -24.98 -3.91
CA VAL A 440 0.92 -24.02 -4.30
C VAL A 440 0.43 -23.23 -3.08
N MET A 441 0.44 -23.84 -1.90
CA MET A 441 0.13 -23.18 -0.62
C MET A 441 1.30 -22.37 -0.02
N GLY A 442 2.37 -22.11 -0.77
CA GLY A 442 3.48 -21.26 -0.33
C GLY A 442 4.51 -21.95 0.59
N ARG A 443 4.42 -23.26 0.83
CA ARG A 443 5.44 -23.98 1.61
C ARG A 443 6.63 -24.36 0.73
N THR A 444 7.85 -24.10 1.21
CA THR A 444 9.09 -24.51 0.52
C THR A 444 9.18 -26.04 0.50
N ASN A 445 8.89 -26.64 -0.64
CA ASN A 445 8.96 -28.09 -0.82
C ASN A 445 10.06 -28.49 -1.81
N PRO A 446 11.18 -29.08 -1.35
CA PRO A 446 12.22 -29.62 -2.24
C PRO A 446 11.72 -30.79 -3.09
N ARG A 447 10.60 -31.42 -2.70
CA ARG A 447 10.02 -32.59 -3.39
C ARG A 447 9.38 -32.26 -4.76
N ALA A 448 9.18 -30.99 -5.10
CA ALA A 448 8.57 -30.63 -6.39
C ALA A 448 9.46 -30.95 -7.59
N ARG A 449 10.79 -30.77 -7.47
CA ARG A 449 11.74 -31.19 -8.51
C ARG A 449 11.75 -32.71 -8.68
N PHE A 450 11.67 -33.43 -7.57
CA PHE A 450 11.53 -34.88 -7.58
C PHE A 450 10.23 -35.31 -8.27
N GLY A 451 9.10 -34.67 -7.97
CA GLY A 451 7.82 -34.92 -8.65
C GLY A 451 7.89 -34.68 -10.16
N ILE A 452 8.57 -33.62 -10.61
CA ILE A 452 8.78 -33.37 -12.05
C ILE A 452 9.57 -34.52 -12.69
N VAL A 453 10.69 -34.92 -12.09
CA VAL A 453 11.53 -36.02 -12.60
C VAL A 453 10.75 -37.34 -12.64
N VAL A 454 9.99 -37.64 -11.58
CA VAL A 454 9.13 -38.83 -11.54
C VAL A 454 8.11 -38.83 -12.66
N LEU A 455 7.42 -37.70 -12.91
CA LEU A 455 6.44 -37.60 -14.00
C LEU A 455 7.09 -37.72 -15.39
N MET A 456 8.29 -37.18 -15.56
CA MET A 456 9.08 -37.37 -16.80
C MET A 456 9.43 -38.84 -17.02
N ILE A 457 9.84 -39.56 -15.97
CA ILE A 457 10.10 -41.00 -16.02
C ILE A 457 8.81 -41.76 -16.36
N VAL A 458 7.68 -41.40 -15.74
CA VAL A 458 6.38 -42.02 -16.04
C VAL A 458 6.01 -41.82 -17.52
N ALA A 459 6.21 -40.63 -18.08
CA ALA A 459 5.95 -40.37 -19.51
C ALA A 459 6.76 -41.29 -20.42
N LEU A 460 8.03 -41.47 -20.10
CA LEU A 460 8.91 -42.36 -20.85
C LEU A 460 8.51 -43.83 -20.67
N VAL A 461 8.35 -44.30 -19.43
CA VAL A 461 8.01 -45.71 -19.12
C VAL A 461 6.66 -46.10 -19.70
N GLN A 462 5.65 -45.23 -19.62
CA GLN A 462 4.34 -45.48 -20.21
C GLN A 462 4.48 -45.67 -21.73
N SER A 463 5.18 -44.75 -22.40
CA SER A 463 5.39 -44.80 -23.85
C SER A 463 6.16 -46.05 -24.28
N LEU A 464 7.20 -46.44 -23.53
CA LEU A 464 8.01 -47.64 -23.79
C LEU A 464 7.25 -48.95 -23.54
N SER A 465 6.24 -48.93 -22.67
CA SER A 465 5.49 -50.14 -22.27
C SER A 465 4.38 -50.54 -23.25
N MET A 466 4.11 -49.73 -24.27
CA MET A 466 3.05 -49.97 -25.26
C MET A 466 3.55 -50.87 -26.41
N PRO A 467 2.83 -51.95 -26.76
CA PRO A 467 3.11 -52.74 -27.97
C PRO A 467 2.95 -51.92 -29.26
N ILE A 468 3.65 -52.32 -30.34
CA ILE A 468 3.62 -51.63 -31.64
C ILE A 468 2.20 -51.60 -32.27
N TYR A 469 1.38 -52.61 -31.95
CA TYR A 469 0.01 -52.74 -32.46
C TYR A 469 -1.00 -51.85 -31.71
N ASP A 470 -0.67 -51.42 -30.49
CA ASP A 470 -1.48 -50.56 -29.62
C ASP A 470 -0.93 -49.12 -29.55
N LEU A 471 0.01 -48.79 -30.44
CA LEU A 471 0.65 -47.47 -30.57
C LEU A 471 -0.28 -46.46 -31.28
N ASP A 472 -1.57 -46.59 -31.03
CA ASP A 472 -2.57 -45.57 -31.33
C ASP A 472 -2.36 -44.41 -30.34
N PRO A 473 -2.14 -43.17 -30.81
CA PRO A 473 -1.98 -41.99 -29.97
C PRO A 473 -3.14 -41.81 -28.96
N GLN A 474 -4.35 -42.27 -29.28
CA GLN A 474 -5.49 -42.24 -28.35
C GLN A 474 -5.33 -43.14 -27.12
N LEU A 475 -4.51 -44.20 -27.23
CA LEU A 475 -4.19 -45.12 -26.13
C LEU A 475 -2.94 -44.69 -25.36
N GLN A 476 -2.11 -43.80 -25.92
CA GLN A 476 -0.94 -43.23 -25.28
C GLN A 476 -1.31 -42.07 -24.34
N TRP A 477 -1.95 -42.40 -23.22
CA TRP A 477 -2.46 -41.41 -22.27
C TRP A 477 -1.39 -40.49 -21.65
N ALA A 478 -0.11 -40.84 -21.72
CA ALA A 478 1.00 -40.01 -21.26
C ALA A 478 1.00 -38.62 -21.92
N GLY A 479 0.76 -38.54 -23.23
CA GLY A 479 0.73 -37.27 -23.98
C GLY A 479 -0.40 -36.36 -23.50
N GLY A 480 -1.60 -36.91 -23.36
CA GLY A 480 -2.79 -36.16 -22.94
C GLY A 480 -2.85 -35.79 -21.46
N ALA A 481 -2.20 -36.54 -20.56
CA ALA A 481 -2.37 -36.36 -19.11
C ALA A 481 -1.14 -35.80 -18.37
N ILE A 482 0.08 -36.26 -18.68
CA ILE A 482 1.25 -35.97 -17.84
C ILE A 482 1.64 -34.49 -17.91
N GLY A 483 1.45 -33.85 -19.07
CA GLY A 483 1.67 -32.41 -19.22
C GLY A 483 0.79 -31.58 -18.27
N TRP A 484 -0.46 -31.98 -18.03
CA TRP A 484 -1.34 -31.31 -17.05
C TRP A 484 -0.96 -31.65 -15.61
N CYS A 485 -0.50 -32.87 -15.34
CA CYS A 485 -0.01 -33.28 -14.01
C CYS A 485 1.29 -32.58 -13.59
N VAL A 486 2.19 -32.28 -14.54
CA VAL A 486 3.45 -31.58 -14.25
C VAL A 486 3.24 -30.06 -14.12
N LEU A 487 2.24 -29.50 -14.80
CA LEU A 487 2.00 -28.06 -14.86
C LEU A 487 1.90 -27.38 -13.47
N PRO A 488 1.18 -27.90 -12.47
CA PRO A 488 1.16 -27.34 -11.10
C PRO A 488 2.54 -27.28 -10.44
N LEU A 489 3.41 -28.26 -10.70
CA LEU A 489 4.77 -28.30 -10.16
C LEU A 489 5.67 -27.24 -10.82
N LEU A 490 5.36 -26.88 -12.07
CA LEU A 490 6.09 -25.89 -12.87
C LEU A 490 5.73 -24.43 -12.55
N LEU A 491 4.67 -24.16 -11.77
CA LEU A 491 4.20 -22.81 -11.43
C LEU A 491 5.17 -21.97 -10.57
N SER A 492 6.30 -22.53 -10.18
CA SER A 492 7.24 -21.91 -9.23
C SER A 492 8.69 -21.91 -9.71
N VAL A 493 8.90 -22.38 -10.95
CA VAL A 493 10.20 -22.36 -11.61
C VAL A 493 10.18 -21.33 -12.73
N ARG A 494 11.36 -20.93 -13.20
CA ARG A 494 11.48 -19.93 -14.28
C ARG A 494 10.73 -20.40 -15.52
N LEU A 495 9.99 -19.49 -16.17
CA LEU A 495 9.18 -19.79 -17.37
C LEU A 495 9.96 -20.60 -18.43
N ARG A 496 11.21 -20.23 -18.71
CA ARG A 496 12.07 -20.92 -19.68
C ARG A 496 12.30 -22.40 -19.34
N TYR A 497 12.52 -22.70 -18.06
CA TYR A 497 12.71 -24.08 -17.59
C TYR A 497 11.40 -24.85 -17.65
N ALA A 498 10.29 -24.24 -17.23
CA ALA A 498 8.97 -24.87 -17.29
C ALA A 498 8.56 -25.22 -18.73
N VAL A 499 8.79 -24.31 -19.69
CA VAL A 499 8.58 -24.58 -21.12
C VAL A 499 9.44 -25.75 -21.58
N GLY A 500 10.73 -25.79 -21.19
CA GLY A 500 11.63 -26.90 -21.54
C GLY A 500 11.15 -28.27 -21.04
N VAL A 501 10.66 -28.34 -19.80
CA VAL A 501 10.10 -29.59 -19.23
C VAL A 501 8.83 -30.02 -19.97
N LEU A 502 7.92 -29.09 -20.24
CA LEU A 502 6.69 -29.36 -21.00
C LEU A 502 7.01 -29.87 -22.42
N VAL A 503 7.89 -29.18 -23.13
CA VAL A 503 8.33 -29.62 -24.46
C VAL A 503 8.99 -31.00 -24.40
N TRP A 504 9.78 -31.29 -23.37
CA TRP A 504 10.37 -32.62 -23.19
C TRP A 504 9.32 -33.72 -23.01
N CYS A 505 8.29 -33.48 -22.18
CA CYS A 505 7.20 -34.45 -21.94
C CYS A 505 6.40 -34.78 -23.21
N TRP A 506 6.51 -33.95 -24.24
CA TRP A 506 5.90 -34.15 -25.55
C TRP A 506 6.86 -34.74 -26.58
N VAL A 507 8.00 -34.08 -26.79
CA VAL A 507 8.94 -34.40 -27.87
C VAL A 507 9.57 -35.78 -27.69
N VAL A 508 9.88 -36.21 -26.46
CA VAL A 508 10.53 -37.50 -26.25
C VAL A 508 9.57 -38.68 -26.52
N PRO A 509 8.35 -38.72 -25.94
CA PRO A 509 7.35 -39.71 -26.33
C PRO A 509 7.00 -39.69 -27.82
N ALA A 510 6.88 -38.48 -28.41
CA ALA A 510 6.62 -38.29 -29.82
C ALA A 510 7.68 -38.93 -30.73
N ILE A 511 8.97 -38.63 -30.47
CA ILE A 511 10.09 -39.19 -31.23
C ILE A 511 10.09 -40.72 -31.11
N TYR A 512 9.85 -41.24 -29.90
CA TYR A 512 9.75 -42.69 -29.70
C TYR A 512 8.62 -43.31 -30.53
N ALA A 513 7.43 -42.72 -30.52
CA ALA A 513 6.29 -43.19 -31.31
C ALA A 513 6.60 -43.18 -32.81
N ILE A 514 7.19 -42.10 -33.33
CA ILE A 514 7.58 -41.97 -34.75
C ILE A 514 8.63 -43.01 -35.14
N ILE A 515 9.64 -43.26 -34.29
CA ILE A 515 10.68 -44.27 -34.57
C ILE A 515 10.09 -45.69 -34.63
N ARG A 516 9.10 -45.99 -33.77
CA ARG A 516 8.52 -47.33 -33.65
C ARG A 516 7.42 -47.60 -34.68
N ASN A 517 6.68 -46.57 -35.08
CA ASN A 517 5.63 -46.64 -36.10
C ASN A 517 5.64 -45.35 -36.95
N PRO A 518 6.50 -45.26 -37.99
CA PRO A 518 6.61 -44.07 -38.85
C PRO A 518 5.45 -44.00 -39.87
N SER A 519 4.21 -44.14 -39.39
CA SER A 519 3.02 -44.05 -40.23
C SER A 519 2.55 -42.60 -40.38
N ALA A 520 1.88 -42.30 -41.50
CA ALA A 520 1.24 -40.99 -41.69
C ALA A 520 0.19 -40.70 -40.61
N HIS A 521 -0.53 -41.73 -40.14
CA HIS A 521 -1.50 -41.65 -39.04
C HIS A 521 -0.86 -41.13 -37.75
N THR A 522 0.26 -41.74 -37.34
CA THR A 522 0.99 -41.37 -36.12
C THR A 522 1.49 -39.92 -36.17
N ILE A 523 1.94 -39.44 -37.33
CA ILE A 523 2.40 -38.05 -37.51
C ILE A 523 1.23 -37.06 -37.42
N VAL A 524 0.11 -37.40 -38.05
CA VAL A 524 -1.10 -36.55 -38.09
C VAL A 524 -1.72 -36.39 -36.70
N ASP A 525 -1.94 -37.49 -35.99
CA ASP A 525 -2.52 -37.47 -34.64
C ASP A 525 -1.63 -36.73 -33.64
N LEU A 526 -0.33 -36.99 -33.67
CA LEU A 526 0.62 -36.29 -32.81
C LEU A 526 0.59 -34.78 -33.07
N GLY A 527 0.39 -34.36 -34.33
CA GLY A 527 0.18 -32.96 -34.70
C GLY A 527 -1.09 -32.36 -34.08
N TYR A 528 -2.21 -33.09 -34.09
CA TYR A 528 -3.46 -32.65 -33.46
C TYR A 528 -3.38 -32.59 -31.93
N ASP A 529 -2.74 -33.58 -31.31
CA ASP A 529 -2.50 -33.60 -29.86
C ASP A 529 -1.57 -32.45 -29.43
N THR A 530 -0.55 -32.17 -30.23
CA THR A 530 0.33 -31.02 -30.02
C THR A 530 -0.46 -29.70 -30.10
N ALA A 531 -1.36 -29.57 -31.08
CA ALA A 531 -2.16 -28.37 -31.29
C ALA A 531 -3.21 -28.14 -30.18
N SER A 532 -3.86 -29.18 -29.68
CA SER A 532 -4.90 -29.08 -28.65
C SER A 532 -4.32 -28.99 -27.25
N VAL A 533 -3.32 -29.82 -26.93
CA VAL A 533 -2.88 -30.01 -25.54
C VAL A 533 -1.63 -29.22 -25.21
N LEU A 534 -0.54 -29.35 -25.99
CA LEU A 534 0.71 -28.63 -25.69
C LEU A 534 0.52 -27.12 -25.75
N VAL A 535 -0.14 -26.60 -26.80
CA VAL A 535 -0.42 -25.16 -26.93
C VAL A 535 -1.24 -24.64 -25.74
N ALA A 536 -2.27 -25.38 -25.30
CA ALA A 536 -3.07 -25.01 -24.15
C ALA A 536 -2.26 -25.01 -22.84
N GLN A 537 -1.39 -26.00 -22.64
CA GLN A 537 -0.49 -26.07 -21.48
C GLN A 537 0.50 -24.90 -21.45
N LEU A 538 1.08 -24.55 -22.60
CA LEU A 538 1.97 -23.40 -22.72
C LEU A 538 1.24 -22.07 -22.43
N CYS A 539 0.01 -21.90 -22.91
CA CYS A 539 -0.80 -20.73 -22.61
C CYS A 539 -1.14 -20.64 -21.12
N ALA A 540 -1.52 -21.75 -20.48
CA ALA A 540 -1.78 -21.78 -19.04
C ALA A 540 -0.54 -21.39 -18.22
N LEU A 541 0.66 -21.81 -18.65
CA LEU A 541 1.93 -21.42 -18.04
C LEU A 541 2.25 -19.93 -18.21
N VAL A 542 1.97 -19.36 -19.40
CA VAL A 542 2.11 -17.93 -19.67
C VAL A 542 1.15 -17.12 -18.79
N VAL A 543 -0.13 -17.50 -18.72
CA VAL A 543 -1.10 -16.84 -17.82
C VAL A 543 -0.62 -16.87 -16.37
N ALA A 544 -0.12 -18.01 -15.89
CA ALA A 544 0.43 -18.11 -14.55
C ALA A 544 1.63 -17.17 -14.31
N ASP A 545 2.54 -17.05 -15.29
CA ASP A 545 3.68 -16.13 -15.22
C ASP A 545 3.25 -14.67 -15.26
N MET A 546 2.20 -14.36 -16.02
CA MET A 546 1.65 -13.01 -16.11
C MET A 546 0.99 -12.58 -14.82
N ILE A 547 0.25 -13.46 -14.15
CA ILE A 547 -0.30 -13.16 -12.82
C ILE A 547 0.85 -12.87 -11.83
N ARG A 548 1.97 -13.60 -11.91
CA ARG A 548 3.18 -13.35 -11.08
C ARG A 548 3.86 -12.03 -11.41
N ARG A 549 4.02 -11.69 -12.68
CA ARG A 549 4.69 -10.44 -13.11
C ARG A 549 3.84 -9.21 -12.85
N SER A 550 2.53 -9.32 -13.08
CA SER A 550 1.59 -8.22 -12.83
C SER A 550 1.56 -7.86 -11.34
N ALA A 551 1.68 -8.87 -10.47
CA ALA A 551 1.86 -8.65 -9.05
C ALA A 551 3.12 -7.87 -8.71
N ALA A 552 4.28 -8.24 -9.28
CA ALA A 552 5.55 -7.57 -9.01
C ALA A 552 5.61 -6.15 -9.61
N ALA A 553 5.07 -5.95 -10.81
CA ALA A 553 5.05 -4.66 -11.49
C ALA A 553 4.11 -3.66 -10.80
N ALA A 554 2.96 -4.13 -10.29
CA ALA A 554 2.01 -3.30 -9.58
C ALA A 554 2.62 -2.64 -8.34
N SER A 555 3.53 -3.32 -7.62
CA SER A 555 4.14 -2.77 -6.40
C SER A 555 5.00 -1.53 -6.68
N ALA A 556 5.84 -1.56 -7.72
CA ALA A 556 6.78 -0.47 -8.02
C ALA A 556 6.12 0.79 -8.59
N GLU A 557 5.14 0.62 -9.49
CA GLU A 557 4.44 1.74 -10.12
C GLU A 557 3.54 2.49 -9.12
N THR A 558 2.92 1.73 -8.21
CA THR A 558 2.02 2.31 -7.21
C THR A 558 2.78 3.08 -6.15
N GLU A 559 3.96 2.63 -5.74
CA GLU A 559 4.77 3.42 -4.81
C GLU A 559 5.12 4.80 -5.39
N SER A 560 5.48 4.85 -6.68
CA SER A 560 5.81 6.11 -7.36
C SER A 560 4.60 7.02 -7.52
N HIS A 561 3.46 6.47 -7.94
CA HIS A 561 2.22 7.22 -8.11
C HIS A 561 1.64 7.71 -6.77
N MET A 562 1.71 6.88 -5.72
CA MET A 562 1.30 7.25 -4.37
C MET A 562 2.12 8.41 -3.81
N ARG A 563 3.44 8.45 -4.08
CA ARG A 563 4.29 9.56 -3.62
C ARG A 563 3.85 10.90 -4.23
N LEU A 564 3.54 10.91 -5.53
CA LEU A 564 3.11 12.12 -6.24
C LEU A 564 1.72 12.60 -5.76
N ILE A 565 0.74 11.69 -5.67
CA ILE A 565 -0.60 12.01 -5.18
C ILE A 565 -0.57 12.46 -3.71
N ALA A 566 0.23 11.78 -2.88
CA ALA A 566 0.37 12.14 -1.48
C ALA A 566 0.99 13.51 -1.30
N ALA A 567 2.05 13.83 -2.04
CA ALA A 567 2.68 15.15 -1.96
C ALA A 567 1.71 16.27 -2.34
N ALA A 568 0.94 16.10 -3.42
CA ALA A 568 -0.06 17.09 -3.85
C ALA A 568 -1.17 17.28 -2.82
N HIS A 569 -1.78 16.20 -2.33
CA HIS A 569 -2.85 16.30 -1.34
C HIS A 569 -2.38 16.81 0.02
N ILE A 570 -1.15 16.50 0.43
CA ILE A 570 -0.55 17.07 1.64
C ILE A 570 -0.41 18.59 1.46
N ALA A 571 0.11 19.05 0.32
CA ALA A 571 0.27 20.48 0.05
C ALA A 571 -1.08 21.21 0.06
N ASP A 572 -2.09 20.67 -0.63
CA ASP A 572 -3.44 21.25 -0.68
C ASP A 572 -4.08 21.33 0.71
N ALA A 573 -4.01 20.23 1.50
CA ALA A 573 -4.62 20.17 2.83
C ALA A 573 -3.91 21.09 3.84
N VAL A 574 -2.59 21.22 3.76
CA VAL A 574 -1.81 22.16 4.59
C VAL A 574 -2.18 23.60 4.23
N GLN A 575 -2.29 23.91 2.94
CA GLN A 575 -2.68 25.25 2.49
C GLN A 575 -4.10 25.62 2.93
N GLU A 576 -5.05 24.68 2.84
CA GLU A 576 -6.43 24.92 3.27
C GLU A 576 -6.54 25.16 4.79
N GLU A 577 -5.80 24.40 5.61
CA GLU A 577 -5.79 24.61 7.07
C GLU A 577 -5.06 25.91 7.44
N TYR A 578 -4.01 26.29 6.71
CA TYR A 578 -3.35 27.60 6.84
C TYR A 578 -4.35 28.73 6.57
N ASP A 579 -5.02 28.73 5.41
CA ASP A 579 -5.97 29.78 5.04
C ASP A 579 -7.12 29.88 6.07
N ARG A 580 -7.55 28.74 6.64
CA ARG A 580 -8.65 28.69 7.60
C ARG A 580 -8.30 29.22 8.99
N ARG A 581 -7.15 28.84 9.55
CA ARG A 581 -6.78 29.22 10.94
C ARG A 581 -5.97 30.50 11.02
N TYR A 582 -5.10 30.77 10.06
CA TYR A 582 -4.16 31.87 10.14
C TYR A 582 -4.75 33.21 9.68
N ALA A 583 -5.74 33.19 8.78
CA ALA A 583 -6.36 34.41 8.28
C ALA A 583 -7.01 35.25 9.40
N ASP A 584 -7.72 34.61 10.34
CA ASP A 584 -8.36 35.30 11.47
C ASP A 584 -7.32 35.91 12.43
N LEU A 585 -6.22 35.18 12.67
CA LEU A 585 -5.14 35.62 13.55
C LEU A 585 -4.36 36.78 12.93
N ALA A 586 -4.03 36.68 11.64
CA ALA A 586 -3.36 37.72 10.87
C ALA A 586 -4.22 38.99 10.82
N ALA A 587 -5.54 38.87 10.58
CA ALA A 587 -6.44 40.02 10.53
C ALA A 587 -6.46 40.85 11.82
N THR A 588 -6.18 40.24 12.97
CA THR A 588 -6.23 40.91 14.28
C THR A 588 -4.86 41.42 14.73
N ILE A 589 -3.80 40.64 14.51
CA ILE A 589 -2.43 40.94 14.97
C ILE A 589 -1.68 41.86 14.00
N GLN A 590 -1.84 41.67 12.69
CA GLN A 590 -1.09 42.41 11.67
C GLN A 590 -1.31 43.94 11.76
N PRO A 591 -2.54 44.46 11.99
CA PRO A 591 -2.74 45.89 12.18
C PRO A 591 -1.97 46.42 13.38
N LEU A 592 -2.02 45.73 14.52
CA LEU A 592 -1.33 46.14 15.75
C LEU A 592 0.19 46.15 15.59
N LEU A 593 0.76 45.12 14.94
CA LEU A 593 2.19 45.08 14.65
C LEU A 593 2.60 46.16 13.65
N SER A 594 1.75 46.51 12.68
CA SER A 594 2.01 47.60 11.73
C SER A 594 2.11 48.95 12.41
N THR A 595 1.20 49.25 13.36
CA THR A 595 1.24 50.49 14.14
C THR A 595 2.51 50.59 14.98
N LEU A 596 2.93 49.47 15.59
CA LEU A 596 4.19 49.38 16.33
C LEU A 596 5.43 49.51 15.42
N ALA A 597 5.36 48.97 14.21
CA ALA A 597 6.43 49.01 13.21
C ALA A 597 6.63 50.42 12.61
N ASP A 598 5.58 51.23 12.53
CA ASP A 598 5.63 52.62 12.06
C ASP A 598 6.21 53.57 13.13
N GLY A 599 6.36 53.09 14.36
CA GLY A 599 6.98 53.82 15.47
C GLY A 599 6.03 54.80 16.16
N GLU A 600 4.72 54.57 16.06
CA GLU A 600 3.73 55.36 16.78
C GLU A 600 3.90 55.24 18.31
N PRO A 601 3.57 56.31 19.07
CA PRO A 601 3.68 56.28 20.52
C PRO A 601 2.70 55.27 21.13
N VAL A 602 3.22 54.36 21.97
CA VAL A 602 2.41 53.32 22.65
C VAL A 602 1.55 53.96 23.75
N ASP A 603 0.30 54.25 23.41
CA ASP A 603 -0.71 54.77 24.32
C ASP A 603 -1.35 53.66 25.20
N ALA A 604 -2.23 54.07 26.12
CA ALA A 604 -2.89 53.15 27.04
C ALA A 604 -3.81 52.15 26.31
N GLU A 605 -4.39 52.55 25.17
CA GLU A 605 -5.26 51.70 24.36
C GLU A 605 -4.46 50.61 23.61
N THR A 606 -3.35 50.98 22.97
CA THR A 606 -2.42 50.05 22.31
C THR A 606 -1.87 49.02 23.30
N ARG A 607 -1.56 49.45 24.53
CA ARG A 607 -1.10 48.56 25.60
C ARG A 607 -2.18 47.55 26.00
N SER A 608 -3.42 48.00 26.17
CA SER A 608 -4.54 47.12 26.50
C SER A 608 -4.84 46.12 25.38
N ARG A 609 -4.77 46.55 24.11
CA ARG A 609 -4.96 45.66 22.95
C ARG A 609 -3.83 44.63 22.83
N ALA A 610 -2.57 45.06 22.99
CA ALA A 610 -1.43 44.15 22.99
C ALA A 610 -1.51 43.09 24.10
N GLN A 611 -2.00 43.48 25.28
CA GLN A 611 -2.20 42.55 26.39
C GLN A 611 -3.31 41.54 26.12
N LEU A 612 -4.42 41.98 25.50
CA LEU A 612 -5.52 41.11 25.11
C LEU A 612 -5.07 40.09 24.04
N GLU A 613 -4.38 40.54 23.00
CA GLU A 613 -3.89 39.65 21.93
C GLU A 613 -2.79 38.71 22.43
N TYR A 614 -1.90 39.17 23.33
CA TYR A 614 -0.95 38.28 24.00
C TYR A 614 -1.65 37.18 24.80
N GLN A 615 -2.70 37.52 25.55
CA GLN A 615 -3.47 36.52 26.30
C GLN A 615 -4.20 35.56 25.35
N ARG A 616 -4.76 36.05 24.25
CA ARG A 616 -5.43 35.23 23.24
C ARG A 616 -4.48 34.25 22.57
N LEU A 617 -3.29 34.71 22.17
CA LEU A 617 -2.19 33.89 21.67
C LEU A 617 -1.76 32.87 22.72
N ARG A 618 -1.58 33.28 23.98
CA ARG A 618 -1.19 32.38 25.07
C ARG A 618 -2.22 31.28 25.32
N THR A 619 -3.51 31.60 25.30
CA THR A 619 -4.56 30.59 25.37
C THR A 619 -4.51 29.68 24.14
N LEU A 620 -4.29 30.20 22.93
CA LEU A 620 -4.11 29.36 21.72
C LEU A 620 -2.88 28.43 21.84
N PHE A 621 -1.79 28.89 22.43
CA PHE A 621 -0.58 28.10 22.67
C PHE A 621 -0.83 26.97 23.67
N ASP A 622 -1.38 27.31 24.84
CA ASP A 622 -1.79 26.35 25.86
C ASP A 622 -2.87 25.40 25.29
N GLN A 623 -3.66 25.86 24.30
CA GLN A 623 -4.65 25.07 23.60
C GLN A 623 -4.05 23.99 22.68
N SER A 624 -2.93 24.28 22.01
CA SER A 624 -2.29 23.36 21.07
C SER A 624 -1.56 22.19 21.75
N SER A 625 -1.03 22.41 22.96
CA SER A 625 -0.31 21.38 23.73
C SER A 625 -1.22 20.55 24.63
N SER A 626 -2.30 21.13 25.16
CA SER A 626 -3.04 20.51 26.26
C SER A 626 -4.34 19.82 25.83
N PHE A 627 -4.95 20.17 24.69
CA PHE A 627 -6.33 19.78 24.35
C PHE A 627 -6.48 18.46 23.57
N GLU A 628 -5.52 17.55 23.66
CA GLU A 628 -5.74 16.16 23.19
C GLU A 628 -6.71 15.40 24.11
N HIS A 629 -6.83 15.83 25.37
CA HIS A 629 -7.68 15.18 26.38
C HIS A 629 -9.19 15.52 26.23
N VAL A 630 -10.07 14.55 26.47
CA VAL A 630 -11.53 14.64 26.26
C VAL A 630 -12.17 15.81 27.02
N LEU A 631 -11.76 16.03 28.27
CA LEU A 631 -12.23 17.16 29.11
C LEU A 631 -11.89 18.51 28.51
N LEU A 632 -10.64 18.67 28.07
CA LEU A 632 -10.17 19.93 27.50
C LEU A 632 -10.85 20.20 26.15
N ARG A 633 -11.01 19.18 25.31
CA ARG A 633 -11.78 19.29 24.04
C ARG A 633 -13.20 19.82 24.27
N GLU A 634 -13.86 19.42 25.35
CA GLU A 634 -15.18 19.94 25.72
C GLU A 634 -15.11 21.37 26.29
N LEU A 635 -14.05 21.76 27.01
CA LEU A 635 -13.92 23.13 27.52
C LEU A 635 -13.71 24.18 26.42
N ARG A 636 -13.10 23.80 25.29
CA ARG A 636 -12.70 24.71 24.21
C ARG A 636 -13.82 25.65 23.70
N PRO A 637 -14.99 25.19 23.24
CA PRO A 637 -16.03 26.08 22.70
C PRO A 637 -16.55 27.09 23.73
N ARG A 638 -16.41 26.78 25.03
CA ARG A 638 -16.92 27.58 26.13
C ARG A 638 -15.94 28.70 26.50
N VAL A 639 -14.64 28.41 26.43
CA VAL A 639 -13.56 29.41 26.55
C VAL A 639 -13.62 30.39 25.38
N ASP A 640 -13.75 29.87 24.16
CA ASP A 640 -13.83 30.69 22.94
C ASP A 640 -15.03 31.66 22.99
N ALA A 641 -16.19 31.19 23.47
CA ALA A 641 -17.37 32.03 23.66
C ALA A 641 -17.17 33.14 24.71
N ALA A 642 -16.41 32.90 25.77
CA ALA A 642 -16.12 33.91 26.79
C ALA A 642 -15.14 34.97 26.27
N GLN A 643 -14.10 34.54 25.54
CA GLN A 643 -13.12 35.44 24.92
C GLN A 643 -13.74 36.33 23.85
N ASN A 644 -14.69 35.81 23.06
CA ASN A 644 -15.44 36.60 22.08
C ASN A 644 -16.30 37.70 22.72
N ARG A 645 -16.58 37.63 24.02
CA ARG A 645 -17.25 38.70 24.79
C ARG A 645 -16.26 39.69 25.42
N GLY A 646 -14.96 39.57 25.14
CA GLY A 646 -13.91 40.43 25.68
C GLY A 646 -13.40 40.03 27.08
N ILE A 647 -13.72 38.81 27.55
CA ILE A 647 -13.26 38.31 28.85
C ILE A 647 -12.00 37.48 28.63
N ALA A 648 -10.88 37.91 29.22
CA ALA A 648 -9.65 37.14 29.22
C ALA A 648 -9.80 35.86 30.07
N VAL A 649 -9.52 34.70 29.47
CA VAL A 649 -9.59 33.39 30.15
C VAL A 649 -8.25 32.66 30.00
N SER A 650 -7.63 32.31 31.13
CA SER A 650 -6.42 31.48 31.17
C SER A 650 -6.75 30.08 31.67
N VAL A 651 -6.26 29.04 31.01
CA VAL A 651 -6.44 27.63 31.41
C VAL A 651 -5.07 27.06 31.77
N ASP A 652 -4.92 26.54 32.98
CA ASP A 652 -3.69 25.95 33.51
C ASP A 652 -3.95 24.47 33.83
N VAL A 653 -3.06 23.57 33.43
CA VAL A 653 -3.21 22.12 33.65
C VAL A 653 -1.99 21.62 34.40
N GLN A 654 -2.22 21.09 35.61
CA GLN A 654 -1.18 20.58 36.48
C GLN A 654 -1.26 19.06 36.58
N GLY A 655 -0.20 18.38 36.15
CA GLY A 655 -0.14 16.91 36.12
C GLY A 655 -0.65 16.29 34.81
N THR A 656 -0.57 14.97 34.72
CA THR A 656 -0.98 14.23 33.51
C THR A 656 -2.45 13.84 33.65
N LEU A 657 -3.32 14.34 32.78
CA LEU A 657 -4.75 14.08 32.86
C LEU A 657 -5.06 12.58 32.64
N PRO A 658 -5.83 11.94 33.54
CA PRO A 658 -6.22 10.55 33.42
C PRO A 658 -7.36 10.39 32.41
N ALA A 659 -7.40 9.25 31.72
CA ALA A 659 -8.44 8.94 30.74
C ALA A 659 -9.85 9.10 31.34
N MET A 660 -10.66 9.96 30.73
CA MET A 660 -12.00 10.33 31.19
C MET A 660 -13.04 10.06 30.10
N ASP A 661 -14.23 9.65 30.51
CA ASP A 661 -15.36 9.42 29.62
C ASP A 661 -16.01 10.74 29.16
N VAL A 662 -16.57 10.73 27.94
CA VAL A 662 -17.18 11.92 27.30
C VAL A 662 -18.35 12.51 28.10
N PRO A 663 -19.26 11.72 28.72
CA PRO A 663 -20.36 12.25 29.52
C PRO A 663 -19.88 13.06 30.74
N THR A 664 -18.88 12.57 31.46
CA THR A 664 -18.28 13.25 32.63
C THR A 664 -17.58 14.53 32.21
N ALA A 665 -16.75 14.46 31.15
CA ALA A 665 -16.11 15.64 30.56
C ALA A 665 -17.11 16.75 30.19
N ARG A 666 -18.24 16.39 29.56
CA ARG A 666 -19.32 17.34 29.22
C ARG A 666 -20.01 17.94 30.44
N ARG A 667 -20.15 17.18 31.53
CA ARG A 667 -20.74 17.66 32.78
C ARG A 667 -19.84 18.72 33.41
N LEU A 668 -18.56 18.40 33.61
CA LEU A 668 -17.57 19.34 34.15
C LEU A 668 -17.46 20.60 33.28
N ALA A 669 -17.44 20.45 31.95
CA ALA A 669 -17.39 21.59 31.05
C ALA A 669 -18.65 22.48 31.11
N ARG A 670 -19.84 21.92 31.37
CA ARG A 670 -21.07 22.71 31.58
C ARG A 670 -20.99 23.59 32.82
N LEU A 671 -20.39 23.11 33.91
CA LEU A 671 -20.19 23.91 35.11
C LEU A 671 -19.30 25.12 34.82
N VAL A 672 -18.18 24.91 34.12
CA VAL A 672 -17.30 26.01 33.68
C VAL A 672 -18.04 27.00 32.79
N HIS A 673 -18.88 26.53 31.88
CA HIS A 673 -19.66 27.41 31.01
C HIS A 673 -20.58 28.36 31.79
N GLN A 674 -21.26 27.88 32.84
CA GLN A 674 -22.12 28.71 33.68
C GLN A 674 -21.32 29.79 34.41
N VAL A 675 -20.15 29.43 34.96
CA VAL A 675 -19.26 30.38 35.65
C VAL A 675 -18.71 31.43 34.69
N LEU A 676 -18.24 31.00 33.52
CA LEU A 676 -17.77 31.91 32.48
C LEU A 676 -18.90 32.80 31.95
N HIS A 677 -20.15 32.33 31.93
CA HIS A 677 -21.30 33.14 31.53
C HIS A 677 -21.59 34.28 32.51
N ALA A 678 -21.47 34.00 33.81
CA ALA A 678 -21.73 34.96 34.89
C ALA A 678 -20.57 35.96 35.11
N ALA A 679 -19.38 35.70 34.57
CA ALA A 679 -18.18 36.50 34.76
C ALA A 679 -18.24 37.83 33.98
N ALA A 680 -17.83 38.93 34.63
CA ALA A 680 -17.68 40.26 34.00
C ALA A 680 -16.21 40.74 33.95
N ALA A 681 -15.27 39.94 34.43
CA ALA A 681 -13.84 40.22 34.51
C ALA A 681 -13.02 38.96 34.17
N PRO A 682 -11.68 39.07 34.04
CA PRO A 682 -10.83 37.94 33.66
C PRO A 682 -11.03 36.72 34.57
N ALA A 683 -11.03 35.54 33.97
CA ALA A 683 -11.22 34.27 34.67
C ALA A 683 -10.00 33.35 34.50
N ARG A 684 -9.67 32.60 35.55
CA ARG A 684 -8.62 31.57 35.53
C ARG A 684 -9.24 30.21 35.81
N ILE A 685 -8.96 29.25 34.94
CA ILE A 685 -9.35 27.85 35.08
C ILE A 685 -8.07 27.08 35.39
N THR A 686 -8.07 26.29 36.44
CA THR A 686 -6.97 25.39 36.81
C THR A 686 -7.51 23.97 36.86
N VAL A 687 -6.87 23.05 36.14
CA VAL A 687 -7.20 21.62 36.16
C VAL A 687 -6.03 20.89 36.80
N THR A 688 -6.25 20.31 37.98
CA THR A 688 -5.23 19.58 38.73
C THR A 688 -5.54 18.10 38.66
N ALA A 689 -4.61 17.32 38.12
CA ALA A 689 -4.72 15.87 38.06
C ALA A 689 -3.95 15.24 39.23
N GLU A 690 -4.68 14.63 40.18
CA GLU A 690 -4.12 13.85 41.28
C GLU A 690 -4.29 12.34 40.99
N THR A 691 -3.56 11.51 41.74
CA THR A 691 -3.58 10.04 41.56
C THR A 691 -4.97 9.42 41.79
N ALA A 692 -5.85 10.08 42.55
CA ALA A 692 -7.15 9.58 42.97
C ALA A 692 -8.34 10.46 42.54
N ALA A 693 -8.10 11.65 41.98
CA ALA A 693 -9.15 12.60 41.61
C ALA A 693 -8.67 13.61 40.56
N VAL A 694 -9.62 14.20 39.84
CA VAL A 694 -9.38 15.39 39.02
C VAL A 694 -10.08 16.57 39.70
N GLU A 695 -9.32 17.62 39.99
CA GLU A 695 -9.84 18.85 40.56
C GLU A 695 -9.92 19.93 39.48
N LEU A 696 -11.09 20.53 39.33
CA LEU A 696 -11.37 21.62 38.41
C LEU A 696 -11.68 22.88 39.21
N SER A 697 -10.78 23.84 39.16
CA SER A 697 -10.95 25.13 39.84
C SER A 697 -11.19 26.25 38.83
N VAL A 698 -12.20 27.09 39.08
CA VAL A 698 -12.49 28.30 38.29
C VAL A 698 -12.54 29.49 39.23
N MET A 699 -11.67 30.47 38.97
CA MET A 699 -11.61 31.74 39.68
C MET A 699 -12.05 32.86 38.73
N CYS A 700 -13.04 33.67 39.13
CA CYS A 700 -13.46 34.85 38.38
C CYS A 700 -13.75 36.03 39.31
N HIS A 701 -13.62 37.26 38.79
CA HIS A 701 -13.91 38.48 39.54
C HIS A 701 -15.25 39.07 39.05
N ARG A 702 -16.05 39.65 39.96
CA ARG A 702 -17.35 40.28 39.71
C ARG A 702 -18.37 39.40 38.98
N ALA A 703 -18.67 38.23 39.55
CA ALA A 703 -19.71 37.35 39.01
C ALA A 703 -21.11 37.72 39.54
N ARG A 704 -22.13 37.65 38.67
CA ARG A 704 -23.52 37.81 39.10
C ARG A 704 -23.98 36.59 39.90
N HIS A 705 -24.20 36.77 41.21
CA HIS A 705 -24.54 35.68 42.14
C HIS A 705 -25.76 34.84 41.75
N SER A 706 -26.72 35.40 41.00
CA SER A 706 -27.93 34.70 40.54
C SER A 706 -27.68 33.68 39.42
N GLU A 707 -26.49 33.68 38.80
CA GLU A 707 -26.15 32.84 37.64
C GLU A 707 -25.06 31.79 37.96
N LEU A 708 -24.62 31.70 39.22
CA LEU A 708 -23.60 30.75 39.66
C LEU A 708 -24.18 29.33 39.87
N PRO A 709 -23.41 28.27 39.58
CA PRO A 709 -23.84 26.89 39.81
C PRO A 709 -24.14 26.63 41.30
N THR A 710 -25.21 25.88 41.57
CA THR A 710 -25.63 25.44 42.92
C THR A 710 -25.33 23.96 43.11
N LYS A 711 -25.29 23.47 44.36
CA LYS A 711 -24.99 22.06 44.67
C LYS A 711 -25.89 21.05 43.93
N SER A 712 -27.10 21.45 43.55
CA SER A 712 -28.04 20.66 42.73
C SER A 712 -27.67 20.54 41.24
N SER A 713 -26.71 21.34 40.76
CA SER A 713 -26.22 21.32 39.37
C SER A 713 -24.99 20.43 39.16
N VAL A 714 -24.46 19.87 40.25
CA VAL A 714 -23.27 19.00 40.32
C VAL A 714 -23.72 17.53 40.44
N GLY A 715 -22.94 16.56 39.92
CA GLY A 715 -23.28 15.14 40.08
C GLY A 715 -23.14 14.69 41.55
N ASP A 716 -23.92 13.70 41.99
CA ASP A 716 -23.87 13.18 43.38
C ASP A 716 -22.50 12.63 43.80
N GLU A 717 -21.63 12.32 42.84
CA GLU A 717 -20.29 11.77 43.06
C GLU A 717 -19.19 12.84 43.17
N ASP A 718 -19.47 14.11 42.85
CA ASP A 718 -18.47 15.18 42.83
C ASP A 718 -18.50 16.00 44.13
N GLU A 719 -17.33 16.31 44.68
CA GLU A 719 -17.22 17.27 45.78
C GLU A 719 -17.20 18.70 45.21
N PHE A 720 -18.16 19.52 45.60
CA PHE A 720 -18.31 20.90 45.14
C PHE A 720 -18.12 21.89 46.29
N ASP A 721 -17.19 22.82 46.09
CA ASP A 721 -16.99 23.95 46.98
C ASP A 721 -17.10 25.27 46.21
N LEU A 722 -17.80 26.22 46.81
CA LEU A 722 -17.98 27.57 46.28
C LEU A 722 -17.62 28.56 47.39
N THR A 723 -16.48 29.23 47.20
CA THR A 723 -15.98 30.24 48.13
C THR A 723 -16.06 31.61 47.47
N THR A 724 -16.76 32.55 48.10
CA THR A 724 -16.83 33.95 47.68
C THR A 724 -16.08 34.82 48.67
N LEU A 725 -15.03 35.50 48.20
CA LEU A 725 -14.19 36.39 48.99
C LEU A 725 -14.11 37.74 48.28
N ASP A 726 -14.72 38.76 48.90
CA ASP A 726 -14.95 40.10 48.33
C ASP A 726 -15.65 40.03 46.95
N ASP A 727 -14.99 40.53 45.91
CA ASP A 727 -15.44 40.51 44.51
C ASP A 727 -14.97 39.25 43.75
N THR A 728 -14.30 38.30 44.41
CA THR A 728 -13.75 37.08 43.77
C THR A 728 -14.61 35.86 44.09
N VAL A 729 -14.98 35.11 43.06
CA VAL A 729 -15.68 33.82 43.18
C VAL A 729 -14.70 32.71 42.80
N TRP A 730 -14.55 31.75 43.70
CA TRP A 730 -13.75 30.54 43.53
C TRP A 730 -14.66 29.33 43.56
N ILE A 731 -14.65 28.54 42.49
CA ILE A 731 -15.43 27.31 42.38
C ILE A 731 -14.47 26.15 42.17
N THR A 732 -14.52 25.19 43.08
CA THR A 732 -13.72 23.96 43.01
C THR A 732 -14.66 22.77 42.88
N VAL A 733 -14.41 21.94 41.86
CA VAL A 733 -15.13 20.68 41.63
C VAL A 733 -14.12 19.56 41.63
N ARG A 734 -14.22 18.63 42.57
CA ARG A 734 -13.36 17.46 42.66
C ARG A 734 -14.13 16.21 42.24
N HIS A 735 -13.71 15.61 41.13
CA HIS A 735 -14.27 14.37 40.61
C HIS A 735 -13.36 13.19 40.99
N PRO A 736 -13.83 12.22 41.80
CA PRO A 736 -13.05 11.05 42.15
C PRO A 736 -12.87 10.12 40.94
N LEU A 737 -11.68 9.55 40.77
CA LEU A 737 -11.41 8.59 39.70
C LEU A 737 -11.71 7.16 40.18
N PRO A 738 -12.30 6.29 39.33
CA PRO A 738 -12.46 4.88 39.68
C PRO A 738 -11.10 4.21 39.84
N GLU A 739 -10.88 3.49 40.95
CA GLU A 739 -9.66 2.72 41.19
C GLU A 739 -9.39 1.78 40.01
N ARG A 740 -8.23 1.92 39.36
CA ARG A 740 -7.78 0.95 38.36
C ARG A 740 -7.64 -0.41 39.04
N PRO A 741 -8.22 -1.50 38.50
CA PRO A 741 -7.92 -2.83 38.99
C PRO A 741 -6.43 -3.09 38.77
N THR A 742 -5.72 -3.37 39.86
CA THR A 742 -4.31 -3.76 39.84
C THR A 742 -4.17 -5.07 39.06
N GLU A 743 -3.69 -4.98 37.81
CA GLU A 743 -3.17 -6.14 37.07
C GLU A 743 -1.89 -6.64 37.75
N HIS A 744 -2.03 -7.35 38.87
CA HIS A 744 -1.05 -8.36 39.24
C HIS A 744 -1.23 -9.56 38.32
N VAL A 745 -0.49 -9.54 37.21
CA VAL A 745 -0.24 -10.72 36.38
C VAL A 745 0.40 -11.79 37.27
N ARG A 746 -0.40 -12.74 37.75
CA ARG A 746 0.06 -14.04 38.20
C ARG A 746 0.72 -14.72 36.99
N ALA A 747 2.05 -14.78 37.00
CA ALA A 747 2.78 -15.75 36.21
C ALA A 747 2.33 -17.15 36.66
N GLY A 748 1.47 -17.78 35.85
CA GLY A 748 1.04 -19.14 36.04
C GLY A 748 2.23 -20.09 35.81
N GLN A 749 2.76 -20.63 36.90
CA GLN A 749 3.23 -22.01 36.93
C GLN A 749 2.01 -22.90 37.18
N SER A 750 1.76 -23.86 36.30
CA SER A 750 1.35 -25.21 36.69
C SER A 750 1.42 -26.17 35.50
N THR A 751 2.22 -27.22 35.70
CA THR A 751 2.00 -28.64 35.37
C THR A 751 1.67 -29.05 33.95
#